data_AF-A0A8T5GM73-F1
#
_entry.id   AF-A0A8T5GM73-F1
#
_cell.length_a   1.000
_cell.length_b   1.000
_cell.length_c   1.000
_cell.angle_alpha   90.00
_cell.angle_beta   90.00
_cell.angle_gamma   90.00
#
_symmetry.space_group_name_H-M   'P 1'
#
loop_
_entity.id
_entity.type
_entity.pdbx_description
1 polymer ?
#
loop_
_entity_poly.entity_id
_entity_poly.type
_entity_poly.pdbx_seq_one_letter_code
_entity_poly.pdbx_strand_id
1 'polypeptide(L)'
;MARRKSSKLDGIVQLLIPPSLVLLLVVTIIELFYGVGPVLAILIDIFDIYVIAIFAIDLYFRWFETPHFFPYVKKHILDIIATIPFNLIFLGIEGLVLIRALRGVKIIARIARFARFARYGRLLRLVRFGARAPRFLRVRKHVKKAKIRKVQPHEKTMKKTLSFKVILLITINSIMGTGIWFLTSAGAKHAGPASLVSWGILSLISVYIAMCFGELVSMFPKAGGVYEFAKQSYGRFWSFVIGWTTSIAGSVTIAMLLLGALQYLIPIQYSFTYVPIAILLIILFSFVAFRGMQTSTYVLVTFALITLTAVVAIIIPGIINFQPGNFDPFFVFPTMNILLAIFFIAETFFGWESAIFLSAETKNPSKVMPKALIYGTLVIAILSFLLAFTAMGSIPWAEFSASVAPLKDLGGVHFGNVGGIIFSILIFISVIGATAGWIVTAPRLLMSIAEDKLFFTQFAKIHPKHKSPYVSIIFQAIVVSALVIVGAGSYETLLHMLIPLILIVYSAVLLSVIILRFKRPELKRPYKVIFGRVGPFVTILFMIFLLVMFIKETHSALDILRISGGLMAFGIPAYFAIELFYDKKYVTLRRNLLAHISHHVHKFPIPKPTFNKIISLVGPFTKKKNVMVYNSPMGSFTRGVVKGHIPFNKIYVANQSKEEIRIFKKKIPARYKNKISVHLLRTLNIPSKVSKVDSFISFNDLGHVKDVQVFVRDMKKVLSKNGKFCFYVQHNMVNMTPNALLVDDKKKMVALFKKEKLKVTYSRKRRLFKTRIFIYGRK
;
A
#
# COMPACT_ATOMS: atom_id res chain seq x y z
N MET A 1 -28.21 -22.23 32.72
CA MET A 1 -28.51 -22.24 31.26
C MET A 1 -28.08 -20.96 30.52
N ALA A 2 -28.15 -19.76 31.14
CA ALA A 2 -27.81 -18.47 30.51
C ALA A 2 -26.39 -18.36 29.91
N ARG A 3 -25.34 -18.78 30.65
CA ARG A 3 -23.93 -18.80 30.16
C ARG A 3 -23.68 -19.64 28.89
N ARG A 4 -24.54 -20.61 28.57
CA ARG A 4 -24.40 -21.48 27.37
C ARG A 4 -25.05 -20.84 26.13
N LYS A 5 -26.09 -20.02 26.30
CA LYS A 5 -26.74 -19.25 25.23
C LYS A 5 -25.87 -18.05 24.79
N SER A 6 -25.19 -17.36 25.71
CA SER A 6 -24.34 -16.20 25.37
C SER A 6 -23.14 -16.54 24.47
N SER A 7 -22.47 -17.69 24.68
CA SER A 7 -21.32 -18.07 23.82
C SER A 7 -21.68 -18.39 22.35
N LYS A 8 -22.95 -18.75 22.10
CA LYS A 8 -23.44 -18.99 20.73
C LYS A 8 -23.75 -17.67 20.03
N LEU A 9 -24.36 -16.71 20.74
CA LEU A 9 -24.69 -15.40 20.18
C LEU A 9 -23.43 -14.55 19.94
N ASP A 10 -22.49 -14.53 20.89
CA ASP A 10 -21.16 -13.90 20.70
C ASP A 10 -20.43 -14.46 19.47
N GLY A 11 -20.57 -15.77 19.24
CA GLY A 11 -20.02 -16.44 18.07
C GLY A 11 -20.69 -16.02 16.76
N ILE A 12 -21.99 -15.75 16.76
CA ILE A 12 -22.77 -15.29 15.61
C ILE A 12 -22.47 -13.81 15.31
N VAL A 13 -22.44 -12.95 16.33
CA VAL A 13 -22.10 -11.53 16.22
C VAL A 13 -20.67 -11.35 15.68
N GLN A 14 -19.70 -12.11 16.18
CA GLN A 14 -18.33 -12.08 15.66
C GLN A 14 -18.18 -12.68 14.25
N LEU A 15 -19.11 -13.54 13.81
CA LEU A 15 -19.13 -14.10 12.46
C LEU A 15 -19.70 -13.11 11.44
N LEU A 16 -20.67 -12.30 11.85
CA LEU A 16 -21.41 -11.38 10.98
C LEU A 16 -20.64 -10.07 10.74
N ILE A 17 -19.93 -9.55 11.75
CA ILE A 17 -19.22 -8.26 11.67
C ILE A 17 -18.22 -8.17 10.49
N PRO A 18 -17.37 -9.18 10.21
CA PRO A 18 -16.37 -9.06 9.15
C PRO A 18 -16.95 -9.12 7.72
N PRO A 19 -17.86 -10.06 7.38
CA PRO A 19 -18.56 -10.03 6.10
C PRO A 19 -19.45 -8.80 5.94
N SER A 20 -20.09 -8.34 7.00
CA SER A 20 -20.97 -7.17 6.97
C SER A 20 -20.17 -5.88 6.76
N LEU A 21 -18.99 -5.74 7.37
CA LEU A 21 -18.05 -4.64 7.08
C LEU A 21 -17.52 -4.68 5.65
N VAL A 22 -17.21 -5.86 5.11
CA VAL A 22 -16.77 -6.01 3.72
C VAL A 22 -17.90 -5.68 2.75
N LEU A 23 -19.13 -6.12 3.02
CA LEU A 23 -20.30 -5.83 2.19
C LEU A 23 -20.67 -4.35 2.24
N LEU A 24 -20.76 -3.75 3.43
CA LEU A 24 -21.01 -2.32 3.60
C LEU A 24 -19.96 -1.50 2.85
N LEU A 25 -18.70 -1.90 2.94
CA LEU A 25 -17.61 -1.21 2.27
C LEU A 25 -17.61 -1.43 0.75
N VAL A 26 -17.99 -2.61 0.24
CA VAL A 26 -18.19 -2.85 -1.19
C VAL A 26 -19.35 -2.01 -1.72
N VAL A 27 -20.46 -1.93 -0.98
CA VAL A 27 -21.62 -1.10 -1.32
C VAL A 27 -21.24 0.39 -1.29
N THR A 28 -20.47 0.81 -0.28
CA THR A 28 -19.95 2.19 -0.18
C THR A 28 -18.98 2.50 -1.33
N ILE A 29 -18.16 1.53 -1.77
CA ILE A 29 -17.26 1.66 -2.93
C ILE A 29 -18.06 1.77 -4.23
N ILE A 30 -19.08 0.94 -4.42
CA ILE A 30 -19.95 1.00 -5.61
C ILE A 30 -20.69 2.36 -5.65
N GLU A 31 -21.17 2.85 -4.52
CA GLU A 31 -21.74 4.19 -4.39
C GLU A 31 -20.69 5.28 -4.72
N LEU A 32 -19.43 5.11 -4.30
CA LEU A 32 -18.34 6.07 -4.52
C LEU A 32 -17.90 6.20 -5.99
N PHE A 33 -17.89 5.10 -6.74
CA PHE A 33 -17.39 5.06 -8.11
C PHE A 33 -18.49 5.28 -9.17
N TYR A 34 -19.73 4.90 -8.87
CA TYR A 34 -20.80 4.89 -9.87
C TYR A 34 -21.97 5.82 -9.54
N GLY A 35 -22.00 6.44 -8.34
CA GLY A 35 -23.03 7.41 -7.95
C GLY A 35 -24.45 6.89 -8.18
N VAL A 36 -24.86 5.82 -7.49
CA VAL A 36 -26.08 5.08 -7.84
C VAL A 36 -27.20 5.27 -6.81
N GLY A 37 -28.37 5.72 -7.30
CA GLY A 37 -29.76 5.61 -6.85
C GLY A 37 -30.18 5.48 -5.36
N PRO A 38 -31.38 5.99 -4.99
CA PRO A 38 -31.93 5.97 -3.62
C PRO A 38 -32.04 4.58 -2.98
N VAL A 39 -32.17 3.52 -3.79
CA VAL A 39 -32.26 2.13 -3.33
C VAL A 39 -30.97 1.67 -2.63
N LEU A 40 -29.80 2.09 -3.10
CA LEU A 40 -28.51 1.70 -2.50
C LEU A 40 -28.27 2.46 -1.19
N ALA A 41 -28.73 3.71 -1.09
CA ALA A 41 -28.75 4.48 0.15
C ALA A 41 -29.65 3.85 1.22
N ILE A 42 -30.86 3.41 0.83
CA ILE A 42 -31.77 2.66 1.70
C ILE A 42 -31.13 1.37 2.19
N LEU A 43 -30.41 0.64 1.32
CA LEU A 43 -29.67 -0.57 1.71
C LEU A 43 -28.56 -0.27 2.73
N ILE A 44 -27.86 0.85 2.61
CA ILE A 44 -26.86 1.31 3.60
C ILE A 44 -27.52 1.64 4.93
N ASP A 45 -28.65 2.35 4.92
CA ASP A 45 -29.39 2.74 6.13
C ASP A 45 -29.96 1.50 6.86
N ILE A 46 -30.53 0.54 6.11
CA ILE A 46 -30.97 -0.77 6.65
C ILE A 46 -29.80 -1.51 7.31
N PHE A 47 -28.61 -1.43 6.70
CA PHE A 47 -27.42 -2.09 7.22
C PHE A 47 -26.88 -1.43 8.49
N ASP A 48 -26.93 -0.09 8.56
CA ASP A 48 -26.60 0.67 9.77
C ASP A 48 -27.57 0.32 10.91
N ILE A 49 -28.88 0.22 10.64
CA ILE A 49 -29.91 -0.24 11.61
C ILE A 49 -29.62 -1.66 12.09
N TYR A 50 -29.22 -2.56 11.18
CA TYR A 50 -28.87 -3.94 11.52
C TYR A 50 -27.65 -4.03 12.47
N VAL A 51 -26.63 -3.19 12.26
CA VAL A 51 -25.45 -3.11 13.15
C VAL A 51 -25.81 -2.53 14.52
N ILE A 52 -26.70 -1.51 14.57
CA ILE A 52 -27.21 -0.94 15.83
C ILE A 52 -27.96 -1.99 16.63
N ALA A 53 -28.87 -2.73 16.00
CA ALA A 53 -29.67 -3.75 16.66
C ALA A 53 -28.77 -4.82 17.29
N ILE A 54 -27.76 -5.30 16.55
CA ILE A 54 -26.77 -6.26 17.07
C ILE A 54 -26.02 -5.70 18.29
N PHE A 55 -25.64 -4.42 18.24
CA PHE A 55 -24.87 -3.79 19.33
C PHE A 55 -25.73 -3.48 20.56
N ALA A 56 -26.97 -3.00 20.37
CA ALA A 56 -27.92 -2.76 21.45
C ALA A 56 -28.27 -4.06 22.18
N ILE A 57 -28.39 -5.17 21.45
CA ILE A 57 -28.58 -6.50 22.02
C ILE A 57 -27.35 -6.90 22.87
N ASP A 58 -26.11 -6.74 22.38
CA ASP A 58 -24.89 -7.02 23.16
C ASP A 58 -24.80 -6.16 24.43
N LEU A 59 -25.17 -4.89 24.36
CA LEU A 59 -25.13 -3.96 25.49
C LEU A 59 -26.19 -4.28 26.56
N TYR A 60 -27.43 -4.57 26.13
CA TYR A 60 -28.55 -4.96 26.99
C TYR A 60 -28.24 -6.21 27.81
N PHE A 61 -27.61 -7.22 27.19
CA PHE A 61 -27.24 -8.44 27.93
C PHE A 61 -26.08 -8.22 28.90
N ARG A 62 -25.13 -7.33 28.61
CA ARG A 62 -24.03 -6.99 29.54
C ARG A 62 -24.47 -6.15 30.73
N TRP A 63 -25.53 -5.37 30.59
CA TRP A 63 -26.18 -4.63 31.68
C TRP A 63 -26.59 -5.56 32.82
N PHE A 64 -27.17 -6.73 32.49
CA PHE A 64 -27.64 -7.70 33.48
C PHE A 64 -26.54 -8.61 34.05
N GLU A 65 -25.37 -8.71 33.41
CA GLU A 65 -24.31 -9.65 33.81
C GLU A 65 -23.15 -9.03 34.62
N THR A 66 -23.05 -7.68 34.70
CA THR A 66 -21.94 -7.01 35.40
C THR A 66 -22.39 -6.27 36.67
N PRO A 67 -21.94 -6.67 37.89
CA PRO A 67 -22.31 -6.00 39.15
C PRO A 67 -21.88 -4.52 39.25
N HIS A 68 -20.98 -4.09 38.37
CA HIS A 68 -20.43 -2.73 38.32
C HIS A 68 -20.47 -2.19 36.88
N PHE A 69 -21.68 -2.06 36.34
CA PHE A 69 -21.94 -1.55 34.99
C PHE A 69 -21.35 -0.14 34.78
N PHE A 70 -21.55 0.79 35.71
CA PHE A 70 -21.06 2.17 35.57
C PHE A 70 -19.52 2.30 35.50
N PRO A 71 -18.72 1.63 36.35
CA PRO A 71 -17.27 1.56 36.19
C PRO A 71 -16.82 0.88 34.88
N TYR A 72 -17.55 -0.15 34.42
CA TYR A 72 -17.28 -0.79 33.13
C TYR A 72 -17.56 0.17 31.97
N VAL A 73 -18.72 0.83 31.96
CA VAL A 73 -19.08 1.87 30.99
C VAL A 73 -18.07 3.01 31.04
N LYS A 74 -17.67 3.51 32.21
CA LYS A 74 -16.65 4.58 32.34
C LYS A 74 -15.28 4.16 31.80
N LYS A 75 -14.86 2.90 32.06
CA LYS A 75 -13.61 2.30 31.55
C LYS A 75 -13.65 1.94 30.05
N HIS A 76 -14.86 1.76 29.51
CA HIS A 76 -15.12 1.39 28.13
C HIS A 76 -15.95 2.43 27.38
N ILE A 77 -16.02 3.67 27.88
CA ILE A 77 -16.97 4.68 27.36
C ILE A 77 -16.60 5.05 25.93
N LEU A 78 -15.30 5.12 25.67
CA LEU A 78 -14.73 5.31 24.34
C LEU A 78 -14.93 4.10 23.41
N ASP A 79 -15.15 2.89 23.93
CA ASP A 79 -15.51 1.73 23.11
C ASP A 79 -16.98 1.76 22.76
N ILE A 80 -17.83 2.07 23.74
CA ILE A 80 -19.28 2.16 23.60
C ILE A 80 -19.65 3.30 22.63
N ILE A 81 -19.03 4.47 22.79
CA ILE A 81 -19.15 5.62 21.86
C ILE A 81 -18.60 5.26 20.47
N ALA A 82 -17.54 4.43 20.36
CA ALA A 82 -16.99 4.02 19.07
C ALA A 82 -17.86 2.99 18.31
N THR A 83 -18.81 2.35 18.98
CA THR A 83 -19.77 1.39 18.41
C THR A 83 -21.15 1.98 18.12
N ILE A 84 -21.46 3.16 18.66
CA ILE A 84 -22.64 3.92 18.26
C ILE A 84 -22.40 4.44 16.83
N PRO A 85 -23.31 4.19 15.87
CA PRO A 85 -23.15 4.77 14.55
C PRO A 85 -23.18 6.29 14.65
N PHE A 86 -22.16 6.93 14.09
CA PHE A 86 -21.91 8.35 14.20
C PHE A 86 -23.02 9.23 13.58
N ASN A 87 -23.95 8.63 12.82
CA ASN A 87 -25.17 9.30 12.35
C ASN A 87 -26.10 9.67 13.53
N LEU A 88 -26.15 8.89 14.61
CA LEU A 88 -26.96 9.16 15.81
C LEU A 88 -26.32 10.16 16.78
N ILE A 89 -24.98 10.18 16.90
CA ILE A 89 -24.25 11.16 17.71
C ILE A 89 -24.41 12.55 17.09
N PHE A 90 -24.33 12.64 15.76
CA PHE A 90 -24.64 13.88 15.06
C PHE A 90 -26.13 14.12 14.87
N LEU A 91 -27.04 13.14 14.84
CA LEU A 91 -28.49 13.42 14.98
C LEU A 91 -28.82 14.00 16.36
N GLY A 92 -28.06 13.64 17.40
CA GLY A 92 -28.16 14.23 18.73
C GLY A 92 -27.56 15.63 18.80
N ILE A 93 -26.41 15.88 18.14
CA ILE A 93 -25.78 17.21 18.05
C ILE A 93 -26.55 18.13 17.08
N GLU A 94 -27.01 17.62 15.94
CA GLU A 94 -27.91 18.28 14.99
C GLU A 94 -29.29 18.45 15.60
N GLY A 95 -29.77 17.52 16.42
CA GLY A 95 -30.97 17.66 17.24
C GLY A 95 -30.82 18.73 18.31
N LEU A 96 -29.63 18.86 18.94
CA LEU A 96 -29.29 19.95 19.87
C LEU A 96 -29.14 21.30 19.16
N VAL A 97 -28.62 21.32 17.93
CA VAL A 97 -28.55 22.51 17.06
C VAL A 97 -29.93 22.86 16.50
N LEU A 98 -30.78 21.87 16.22
CA LEU A 98 -32.17 22.01 15.79
C LEU A 98 -33.00 22.53 16.97
N ILE A 99 -32.83 22.02 18.19
CA ILE A 99 -33.45 22.54 19.42
C ILE A 99 -32.98 23.97 19.71
N ARG A 100 -31.72 24.33 19.40
CA ARG A 100 -31.22 25.72 19.43
C ARG A 100 -31.73 26.59 18.26
N ALA A 101 -31.95 26.01 17.09
CA ALA A 101 -32.39 26.70 15.87
C ALA A 101 -33.92 26.81 15.73
N LEU A 102 -34.68 25.96 16.44
CA LEU A 102 -36.13 25.98 16.59
C LEU A 102 -36.60 27.15 17.47
N ARG A 103 -35.67 27.88 18.12
CA ARG A 103 -35.94 29.16 18.78
C ARG A 103 -36.09 30.35 17.82
N GLY A 104 -36.00 30.16 16.49
CA GLY A 104 -36.12 31.25 15.51
C GLY A 104 -36.69 30.81 14.16
N VAL A 105 -37.91 31.25 13.88
CA VAL A 105 -38.84 30.88 12.79
C VAL A 105 -38.34 31.17 11.36
N LYS A 106 -38.77 30.30 10.44
CA LYS A 106 -38.93 30.35 8.95
C LYS A 106 -38.26 29.15 8.25
N ILE A 107 -39.09 28.14 7.98
CA ILE A 107 -38.71 26.74 7.69
C ILE A 107 -38.40 26.48 6.20
N ILE A 108 -39.02 27.20 5.27
CA ILE A 108 -39.01 26.83 3.83
C ILE A 108 -37.71 27.23 3.12
N ALA A 109 -37.15 28.43 3.40
CA ALA A 109 -35.84 28.85 2.87
C ALA A 109 -34.66 28.06 3.49
N ARG A 110 -34.88 27.35 4.60
CA ARG A 110 -33.87 26.49 5.25
C ARG A 110 -33.90 25.06 4.71
N ILE A 111 -35.03 24.54 4.26
CA ILE A 111 -35.10 23.22 3.58
C ILE A 111 -34.30 23.22 2.26
N ALA A 112 -34.32 24.34 1.52
CA ALA A 112 -33.49 24.51 0.32
C ALA A 112 -31.98 24.66 0.64
N ARG A 113 -31.62 25.08 1.86
CA ARG A 113 -30.25 25.00 2.40
C ARG A 113 -29.93 23.60 2.94
N PHE A 114 -30.91 22.88 3.47
CA PHE A 114 -30.80 21.52 3.99
C PHE A 114 -30.54 20.50 2.88
N ALA A 115 -31.16 20.67 1.71
CA ALA A 115 -30.85 19.89 0.50
C ALA A 115 -29.42 20.16 -0.03
N ARG A 116 -28.89 21.37 0.20
CA ARG A 116 -27.49 21.74 -0.09
C ARG A 116 -26.51 21.27 0.99
N PHE A 117 -26.95 21.13 2.26
CA PHE A 117 -26.14 20.63 3.37
C PHE A 117 -26.15 19.09 3.51
N ALA A 118 -27.17 18.40 3.02
CA ALA A 118 -27.19 16.94 2.86
C ALA A 118 -26.10 16.45 1.86
N ARG A 119 -25.58 17.35 1.01
CA ARG A 119 -24.38 17.13 0.19
C ARG A 119 -23.07 17.18 0.99
N TYR A 120 -23.04 17.88 2.13
CA TYR A 120 -21.89 17.95 3.05
C TYR A 120 -21.81 16.75 4.01
N GLY A 121 -22.93 16.12 4.35
CA GLY A 121 -22.98 14.86 5.13
C GLY A 121 -22.33 13.65 4.45
N ARG A 122 -22.05 13.72 3.13
CA ARG A 122 -21.35 12.66 2.36
C ARG A 122 -19.83 12.71 2.51
N LEU A 123 -19.25 13.89 2.72
CA LEU A 123 -17.79 14.07 2.84
C LEU A 123 -17.29 13.69 4.24
N LEU A 124 -18.07 14.00 5.27
CA LEU A 124 -17.78 13.66 6.67
C LEU A 124 -17.90 12.16 6.99
N ARG A 125 -18.57 11.37 6.13
CA ARG A 125 -18.63 9.91 6.23
C ARG A 125 -17.29 9.21 6.00
N LEU A 126 -16.37 9.81 5.24
CA LEU A 126 -15.04 9.27 4.96
C LEU A 126 -14.04 9.49 6.12
N VAL A 127 -14.12 10.64 6.80
CA VAL A 127 -13.30 10.93 8.00
C VAL A 127 -13.70 10.04 9.18
N ARG A 128 -14.97 9.60 9.24
CA ARG A 128 -15.53 8.72 10.29
C ARG A 128 -14.96 7.30 10.32
N PHE A 129 -14.31 6.79 9.27
CA PHE A 129 -13.68 5.45 9.32
C PHE A 129 -12.31 5.46 10.02
N GLY A 130 -11.57 6.56 9.93
CA GLY A 130 -10.29 6.74 10.64
C GLY A 130 -10.47 6.87 12.15
N ALA A 131 -11.54 7.53 12.60
CA ALA A 131 -11.89 7.67 14.01
C ALA A 131 -12.54 6.40 14.61
N ARG A 132 -13.18 5.56 13.77
CA ARG A 132 -13.75 4.24 14.12
C ARG A 132 -12.72 3.12 14.22
N ALA A 133 -11.43 3.43 14.20
CA ALA A 133 -10.36 2.46 14.40
C ALA A 133 -10.59 1.65 15.71
N PRO A 134 -11.02 0.37 15.66
CA PRO A 134 -11.24 -0.45 16.85
C PRO A 134 -10.00 -0.46 17.75
N ARG A 135 -10.15 -0.76 19.06
CA ARG A 135 -9.02 -0.84 20.03
C ARG A 135 -7.79 -1.63 19.57
N PHE A 136 -7.89 -2.47 18.53
CA PHE A 136 -6.75 -3.14 17.91
C PHE A 136 -5.90 -2.29 16.94
N LEU A 137 -6.43 -1.15 16.47
CA LEU A 137 -5.74 -0.14 15.66
C LEU A 137 -5.17 1.02 16.49
N ARG A 138 -5.60 1.19 17.75
CA ARG A 138 -4.86 2.05 18.70
C ARG A 138 -3.45 1.49 18.85
N VAL A 139 -2.45 2.33 18.56
CA VAL A 139 -1.04 2.07 18.82
C VAL A 139 -0.92 1.58 20.26
N ARG A 140 -0.74 0.26 20.45
CA ARG A 140 -0.51 -0.30 21.78
C ARG A 140 0.70 0.42 22.37
N LYS A 141 0.57 0.95 23.60
CA LYS A 141 1.68 1.42 24.45
C LYS A 141 2.80 0.37 24.62
N HIS A 142 2.55 -0.88 24.21
CA HIS A 142 3.53 -1.95 24.19
C HIS A 142 3.87 -2.36 22.76
N VAL A 143 4.46 -1.46 21.97
CA VAL A 143 5.39 -1.90 20.93
C VAL A 143 6.63 -2.39 21.68
N LYS A 144 6.56 -3.61 22.22
CA LYS A 144 7.75 -4.33 22.74
C LYS A 144 8.87 -4.07 21.75
N LYS A 145 10.01 -3.51 22.22
CA LYS A 145 11.27 -3.27 21.48
C LYS A 145 11.28 -4.09 20.20
N ALA A 146 10.72 -3.54 19.11
CA ALA A 146 10.61 -4.29 17.88
C ALA A 146 12.05 -4.32 17.36
N LYS A 147 12.77 -5.44 17.63
CA LYS A 147 14.11 -5.66 17.11
C LYS A 147 14.08 -5.25 15.65
N ILE A 148 14.99 -4.35 15.24
CA ILE A 148 15.18 -3.96 13.85
C ILE A 148 15.15 -5.26 13.04
N ARG A 149 14.07 -5.47 12.27
CA ARG A 149 13.93 -6.72 11.51
C ARG A 149 15.15 -6.81 10.59
N LYS A 150 15.76 -8.00 10.59
CA LYS A 150 16.92 -8.37 9.76
C LYS A 150 16.77 -7.84 8.33
N VAL A 151 17.89 -7.50 7.71
CA VAL A 151 18.06 -7.19 6.27
C VAL A 151 17.12 -8.06 5.44
N GLN A 152 16.33 -7.43 4.58
CA GLN A 152 15.33 -8.13 3.77
C GLN A 152 16.04 -9.11 2.80
N PRO A 153 15.47 -10.28 2.49
CA PRO A 153 16.13 -11.28 1.65
C PRO A 153 16.58 -10.74 0.29
N HIS A 154 15.79 -9.88 -0.36
CA HIS A 154 16.18 -9.28 -1.64
C HIS A 154 17.39 -8.35 -1.54
N GLU A 155 17.53 -7.61 -0.44
CA GLU A 155 18.65 -6.67 -0.21
C GLU A 155 20.01 -7.39 -0.20
N LYS A 156 20.04 -8.68 0.15
CA LYS A 156 21.25 -9.51 0.06
C LYS A 156 21.57 -9.96 -1.37
N THR A 157 20.59 -9.95 -2.27
CA THR A 157 20.71 -10.45 -3.64
C THR A 157 20.88 -9.34 -4.67
N MET A 158 20.53 -8.10 -4.32
CA MET A 158 20.71 -6.94 -5.18
C MET A 158 22.17 -6.49 -5.17
N LYS A 159 22.69 -6.15 -6.35
CA LYS A 159 24.06 -5.64 -6.49
C LYS A 159 24.07 -4.15 -6.12
N LYS A 160 25.01 -3.75 -5.26
CA LYS A 160 25.22 -2.33 -4.91
C LYS A 160 26.00 -1.62 -6.03
N THR A 161 25.29 -1.21 -7.08
CA THR A 161 25.90 -0.61 -8.27
C THR A 161 25.93 0.91 -8.24
N LEU A 162 25.05 1.57 -7.48
CA LEU A 162 24.86 3.01 -7.57
C LEU A 162 25.86 3.78 -6.70
N SER A 163 26.62 4.68 -7.32
CA SER A 163 27.53 5.61 -6.66
C SER A 163 26.81 6.91 -6.29
N PHE A 164 27.47 7.78 -5.52
CA PHE A 164 26.93 9.10 -5.14
C PHE A 164 26.56 9.96 -6.37
N LYS A 165 27.45 10.06 -7.37
CA LYS A 165 27.20 10.86 -8.58
C LYS A 165 25.98 10.36 -9.35
N VAL A 166 25.85 9.04 -9.48
CA VAL A 166 24.72 8.41 -10.16
C VAL A 166 23.40 8.70 -9.43
N ILE A 167 23.35 8.48 -8.12
CA ILE A 167 22.09 8.70 -7.38
C ILE A 167 21.73 10.19 -7.32
N LEU A 168 22.72 11.10 -7.29
CA LEU A 168 22.49 12.54 -7.38
C LEU A 168 21.81 12.90 -8.70
N LEU A 169 22.35 12.45 -9.84
CA LEU A 169 21.76 12.69 -11.16
C LEU A 169 20.37 12.07 -11.31
N ILE A 170 20.18 10.84 -10.83
CA ILE A 170 18.85 10.19 -10.82
C ILE A 170 17.87 11.00 -9.95
N THR A 171 18.31 11.51 -8.81
CA THR A 171 17.49 12.34 -7.92
C THR A 171 17.08 13.64 -8.60
N ILE A 172 18.03 14.32 -9.25
CA ILE A 172 17.76 15.54 -10.02
C ILE A 172 16.70 15.28 -11.07
N ASN A 173 16.93 14.28 -11.93
CA ASN A 173 16.02 13.93 -13.02
C ASN A 173 14.64 13.46 -12.55
N SER A 174 14.54 12.79 -11.39
CA SER A 174 13.26 12.25 -10.92
C SER A 174 12.41 13.27 -10.15
N ILE A 175 13.03 14.33 -9.60
CA ILE A 175 12.34 15.46 -8.98
C ILE A 175 12.01 16.52 -10.04
N MET A 176 12.88 16.73 -11.04
CA MET A 176 12.60 17.58 -12.20
C MET A 176 11.58 16.93 -13.14
N GLY A 177 10.33 16.85 -12.69
CA GLY A 177 9.18 16.39 -13.46
C GLY A 177 8.65 17.48 -14.40
N THR A 178 7.33 17.62 -14.48
CA THR A 178 6.68 18.65 -15.32
C THR A 178 6.77 20.05 -14.74
N GLY A 179 6.90 20.19 -13.42
CA GLY A 179 6.68 21.46 -12.75
C GLY A 179 7.56 22.62 -13.23
N ILE A 180 8.86 22.38 -13.41
CA ILE A 180 9.79 23.43 -13.89
C ILE A 180 9.48 23.89 -15.33
N TRP A 181 8.85 23.04 -16.13
CA TRP A 181 8.58 23.28 -17.55
C TRP A 181 7.23 23.96 -17.80
N PHE A 182 6.24 23.67 -16.95
CA PHE A 182 4.86 24.16 -17.09
C PHE A 182 4.48 25.22 -16.06
N LEU A 183 4.92 25.06 -14.80
CA LEU A 183 4.35 25.81 -13.68
C LEU A 183 5.03 27.17 -13.47
N THR A 184 6.10 27.47 -14.20
CA THR A 184 6.71 28.81 -14.19
C THR A 184 5.74 29.88 -14.67
N SER A 185 4.99 29.63 -15.74
CA SER A 185 3.93 30.54 -16.21
C SER A 185 2.76 30.60 -15.23
N ALA A 186 2.41 29.47 -14.58
CA ALA A 186 1.38 29.45 -13.54
C ALA A 186 1.76 30.31 -12.32
N GLY A 187 3.03 30.29 -11.90
CA GLY A 187 3.52 31.20 -10.86
C GLY A 187 3.32 32.67 -11.23
N ALA A 188 3.74 33.05 -12.44
CA ALA A 188 3.57 34.40 -12.96
C ALA A 188 2.10 34.81 -13.10
N LYS A 189 1.22 33.87 -13.48
CA LYS A 189 -0.23 34.12 -13.60
C LYS A 189 -0.88 34.54 -12.27
N HIS A 190 -0.42 33.99 -11.16
CA HIS A 190 -1.06 34.24 -9.86
C HIS A 190 -0.40 35.36 -9.05
N ALA A 191 0.91 35.55 -9.19
CA ALA A 191 1.66 36.54 -8.41
C ALA A 191 2.52 37.50 -9.24
N GLY A 192 2.45 37.45 -10.58
CA GLY A 192 3.27 38.29 -11.45
C GLY A 192 4.77 38.10 -11.20
N PRO A 193 5.57 39.16 -11.33
CA PRO A 193 7.00 39.11 -11.00
C PRO A 193 7.28 38.73 -9.53
N ALA A 194 6.39 39.08 -8.60
CA ALA A 194 6.48 38.69 -7.20
C ALA A 194 6.40 37.16 -6.95
N SER A 195 6.05 36.36 -7.96
CA SER A 195 6.13 34.90 -7.90
C SER A 195 7.55 34.37 -7.65
N LEU A 196 8.60 35.17 -7.87
CA LEU A 196 9.97 34.82 -7.47
C LEU A 196 10.12 34.62 -5.96
N VAL A 197 9.37 35.38 -5.16
CA VAL A 197 9.33 35.19 -3.71
C VAL A 197 8.70 33.83 -3.38
N SER A 198 7.66 33.43 -4.12
CA SER A 198 7.04 32.10 -4.01
C SER A 198 8.05 30.98 -4.32
N TRP A 199 8.82 31.12 -5.40
CA TRP A 199 9.88 30.17 -5.77
C TRP A 199 10.96 30.07 -4.69
N GLY A 200 11.38 31.20 -4.11
CA GLY A 200 12.36 31.23 -3.01
C GLY A 200 11.84 30.52 -1.75
N ILE A 201 10.63 30.85 -1.30
CA ILE A 201 10.02 30.24 -0.11
C ILE A 201 9.83 28.73 -0.33
N LEU A 202 9.27 28.32 -1.46
CA LEU A 202 9.06 26.91 -1.77
C LEU A 202 10.38 26.14 -1.82
N SER A 203 11.42 26.72 -2.44
CA SER A 203 12.75 26.12 -2.51
C SER A 203 13.34 25.84 -1.13
N LEU A 204 13.25 26.80 -0.20
CA LEU A 204 13.73 26.62 1.18
C LEU A 204 12.97 25.50 1.91
N ILE A 205 11.64 25.47 1.76
CA ILE A 205 10.79 24.44 2.37
C ILE A 205 11.11 23.06 1.77
N SER A 206 11.30 22.96 0.45
CA SER A 206 11.63 21.73 -0.26
C SER A 206 12.99 21.16 0.16
N VAL A 207 14.01 22.01 0.31
CA VAL A 207 15.31 21.60 0.86
C VAL A 207 15.15 21.06 2.28
N TYR A 208 14.31 21.69 3.12
CA TYR A 208 14.04 21.20 4.47
C TYR A 208 13.34 19.81 4.47
N ILE A 209 12.39 19.59 3.57
CA ILE A 209 11.76 18.28 3.37
C ILE A 209 12.80 17.24 2.96
N ALA A 210 13.66 17.57 2.00
CA ALA A 210 14.74 16.69 1.56
C ALA A 210 15.70 16.31 2.71
N MET A 211 15.99 17.23 3.63
CA MET A 211 16.74 16.92 4.84
C MET A 211 15.98 15.95 5.76
N CYS A 212 14.67 16.09 5.92
CA CYS A 212 13.85 15.15 6.70
C CYS A 212 13.86 13.74 6.10
N PHE A 213 13.71 13.63 4.78
CA PHE A 213 13.90 12.37 4.05
C PHE A 213 15.33 11.83 4.24
N GLY A 214 16.34 12.71 4.20
CA GLY A 214 17.74 12.40 4.47
C GLY A 214 17.97 11.75 5.84
N GLU A 215 17.36 12.27 6.91
CA GLU A 215 17.47 11.66 8.25
C GLU A 215 16.90 10.23 8.24
N LEU A 216 15.69 10.05 7.71
CA LEU A 216 15.00 8.75 7.72
C LEU A 216 15.69 7.70 6.84
N VAL A 217 16.11 8.07 5.63
CA VAL A 217 16.82 7.14 4.74
C VAL A 217 18.20 6.77 5.28
N SER A 218 18.86 7.69 6.00
CA SER A 218 20.15 7.40 6.64
C SER A 218 20.03 6.30 7.71
N MET A 219 18.91 6.32 8.44
CA MET A 219 18.58 5.36 9.51
C MET A 219 18.06 4.04 8.94
N PHE A 220 17.27 4.09 7.88
CA PHE A 220 16.58 2.93 7.29
C PHE A 220 16.81 2.85 5.77
N PRO A 221 18.04 2.55 5.31
CA PRO A 221 18.38 2.52 3.88
C PRO A 221 17.86 1.24 3.19
N LYS A 222 16.54 1.14 3.04
CA LYS A 222 15.85 -0.03 2.46
C LYS A 222 15.05 0.35 1.22
N ALA A 223 14.84 -0.61 0.33
CA ALA A 223 14.12 -0.40 -0.94
C ALA A 223 12.66 0.04 -0.74
N GLY A 224 12.07 -0.23 0.43
CA GLY A 224 10.69 0.16 0.76
C GLY A 224 10.48 1.66 0.98
N GLY A 225 11.54 2.46 1.11
CA GLY A 225 11.46 3.93 1.24
C GLY A 225 10.44 4.37 2.31
N VAL A 226 9.47 5.19 1.90
CA VAL A 226 8.41 5.73 2.78
C VAL A 226 7.61 4.66 3.53
N TYR A 227 7.37 3.49 2.93
CA TYR A 227 6.71 2.37 3.60
C TYR A 227 7.53 1.87 4.79
N GLU A 228 8.86 1.78 4.64
CA GLU A 228 9.72 1.36 5.75
C GLU A 228 9.78 2.43 6.83
N PHE A 229 9.81 3.72 6.48
CA PHE A 229 9.75 4.82 7.46
C PHE A 229 8.47 4.73 8.28
N ALA A 230 7.33 4.59 7.59
CA ALA A 230 6.02 4.45 8.22
C ALA A 230 5.93 3.20 9.12
N LYS A 231 6.57 2.10 8.71
CA LYS A 231 6.61 0.86 9.49
C LYS A 231 7.40 1.01 10.78
N GLN A 232 8.47 1.80 10.79
CA GLN A 232 9.23 2.09 12.00
C GLN A 232 8.49 3.04 12.95
N SER A 233 7.64 3.93 12.42
CA SER A 233 6.94 4.97 13.19
C SER A 233 5.54 4.58 13.68
N TYR A 234 4.70 4.07 12.77
CA TYR A 234 3.26 3.87 12.97
C TYR A 234 2.85 2.40 13.14
N GLY A 235 3.70 1.47 12.72
CA GLY A 235 3.43 0.04 12.74
C GLY A 235 2.73 -0.48 11.49
N ARG A 236 2.34 -1.76 11.52
CA ARG A 236 2.05 -2.58 10.33
C ARG A 236 0.87 -2.10 9.46
N PHE A 237 -0.21 -1.66 10.08
CA PHE A 237 -1.41 -1.20 9.34
C PHE A 237 -1.14 0.11 8.61
N TRP A 238 -0.74 1.14 9.35
CA TRP A 238 -0.45 2.46 8.78
C TRP A 238 0.71 2.46 7.80
N SER A 239 1.72 1.58 7.99
CA SER A 239 2.74 1.41 6.97
C SER A 239 2.18 0.88 5.67
N PHE A 240 1.27 -0.10 5.70
CA PHE A 240 0.62 -0.58 4.49
C PHE A 240 -0.20 0.53 3.82
N VAL A 241 -1.01 1.27 4.58
CA VAL A 241 -1.83 2.36 4.01
C VAL A 241 -0.94 3.40 3.33
N ILE A 242 0.14 3.84 3.98
CA ILE A 242 1.09 4.79 3.39
C ILE A 242 1.76 4.20 2.15
N GLY A 243 2.27 2.96 2.23
CA GLY A 243 2.88 2.30 1.07
C GLY A 243 1.91 2.07 -0.10
N TRP A 244 0.64 1.80 0.20
CA TRP A 244 -0.42 1.67 -0.80
C TRP A 244 -0.70 3.02 -1.48
N THR A 245 -0.89 4.08 -0.70
CA THR A 245 -1.06 5.45 -1.20
C THR A 245 0.12 5.88 -2.06
N THR A 246 1.36 5.64 -1.61
CA THR A 246 2.56 5.96 -2.40
C THR A 246 2.64 5.15 -3.68
N SER A 247 2.20 3.88 -3.68
CA SER A 247 2.17 3.09 -4.91
C SER A 247 1.16 3.64 -5.92
N ILE A 248 0.02 4.16 -5.47
CA ILE A 248 -0.95 4.82 -6.34
C ILE A 248 -0.39 6.16 -6.82
N ALA A 249 0.13 6.99 -5.91
CA ALA A 249 0.72 8.29 -6.24
C ALA A 249 1.84 8.14 -7.28
N GLY A 250 2.71 7.14 -7.14
CA GLY A 250 3.75 6.85 -8.13
C GLY A 250 3.18 6.44 -9.49
N SER A 251 2.11 5.66 -9.54
CA SER A 251 1.45 5.31 -10.80
C SER A 251 0.74 6.50 -11.46
N VAL A 252 0.08 7.36 -10.66
CA VAL A 252 -0.51 8.63 -11.14
C VAL A 252 0.57 9.56 -11.66
N THR A 253 1.71 9.67 -10.96
CA THR A 253 2.86 10.49 -11.38
C THR A 253 3.39 10.03 -12.75
N ILE A 254 3.58 8.71 -12.96
CA ILE A 254 4.06 8.19 -14.25
C ILE A 254 3.09 8.54 -15.39
N ALA A 255 1.78 8.33 -15.17
CA ALA A 255 0.77 8.65 -16.17
C ALA A 255 0.73 10.17 -16.46
N MET A 256 0.80 11.00 -15.42
CA MET A 256 0.84 12.46 -15.52
C MET A 256 2.05 12.93 -16.32
N LEU A 257 3.26 12.46 -15.98
CA LEU A 257 4.49 12.87 -16.68
C LEU A 257 4.46 12.47 -18.17
N LEU A 258 3.94 11.28 -18.51
CA LEU A 258 3.82 10.87 -19.92
C LEU A 258 2.89 11.76 -20.72
N LEU A 259 1.72 12.06 -20.17
CA LEU A 259 0.74 12.93 -20.83
C LEU A 259 1.25 14.38 -20.89
N GLY A 260 1.90 14.86 -19.84
CA GLY A 260 2.56 16.16 -19.82
C GLY A 260 3.66 16.26 -20.88
N ALA A 261 4.51 15.25 -21.03
CA ALA A 261 5.52 15.22 -22.08
C ALA A 261 4.87 15.37 -23.47
N LEU A 262 3.86 14.54 -23.77
CA LEU A 262 3.18 14.56 -25.06
C LEU A 262 2.43 15.87 -25.32
N GLN A 263 1.80 16.45 -24.31
CA GLN A 263 1.14 17.75 -24.38
C GLN A 263 2.15 18.88 -24.64
N TYR A 264 3.37 18.80 -24.11
CA TYR A 264 4.41 19.80 -24.39
C TYR A 264 4.91 19.75 -25.84
N LEU A 265 4.97 18.54 -26.41
CA LEU A 265 5.39 18.32 -27.79
C LEU A 265 4.30 18.70 -28.79
N ILE A 266 3.05 18.33 -28.47
CA ILE A 266 1.86 18.60 -29.28
C ILE A 266 0.85 19.27 -28.35
N PRO A 267 0.70 20.62 -28.37
CA PRO A 267 -0.08 21.37 -27.38
C PRO A 267 -1.60 21.25 -27.59
N ILE A 268 -2.13 20.03 -27.48
CA ILE A 268 -3.57 19.73 -27.51
C ILE A 268 -3.97 19.28 -26.10
N GLN A 269 -4.95 19.96 -25.49
CA GLN A 269 -5.27 19.77 -24.07
C GLN A 269 -5.93 18.41 -23.77
N TYR A 270 -6.72 17.89 -24.71
CA TYR A 270 -7.35 16.57 -24.61
C TYR A 270 -7.18 15.82 -25.92
N SER A 271 -6.42 14.73 -25.89
CA SER A 271 -6.29 13.88 -27.07
C SER A 271 -6.16 12.41 -26.70
N PHE A 272 -7.11 11.62 -27.20
CA PHE A 272 -7.02 10.16 -27.15
C PHE A 272 -5.83 9.61 -27.96
N THR A 273 -5.25 10.41 -28.86
CA THR A 273 -4.05 10.02 -29.63
C THR A 273 -2.81 9.84 -28.75
N TYR A 274 -2.78 10.46 -27.56
CA TYR A 274 -1.68 10.29 -26.61
C TYR A 274 -1.64 8.91 -25.98
N VAL A 275 -2.79 8.23 -25.88
CA VAL A 275 -2.93 6.97 -25.13
C VAL A 275 -2.06 5.86 -25.74
N PRO A 276 -2.11 5.55 -27.05
CA PRO A 276 -1.22 4.57 -27.66
C PRO A 276 0.27 4.88 -27.49
N ILE A 277 0.67 6.14 -27.66
CA ILE A 277 2.07 6.57 -27.56
C ILE A 277 2.57 6.42 -26.11
N ALA A 278 1.77 6.84 -25.14
CA ALA A 278 2.08 6.68 -23.72
C ALA A 278 2.21 5.20 -23.34
N ILE A 279 1.31 4.33 -23.83
CA ILE A 279 1.40 2.87 -23.60
C ILE A 279 2.69 2.29 -24.20
N LEU A 280 3.08 2.71 -25.41
CA LEU A 280 4.34 2.29 -26.03
C LEU A 280 5.55 2.69 -25.19
N LEU A 281 5.59 3.93 -24.70
CA LEU A 281 6.66 4.42 -23.81
C LEU A 281 6.69 3.66 -22.47
N ILE A 282 5.54 3.34 -21.89
CA ILE A 282 5.45 2.51 -20.68
C ILE A 282 6.07 1.14 -20.92
N ILE A 283 5.75 0.49 -22.04
CA ILE A 283 6.28 -0.83 -22.39
C ILE A 283 7.81 -0.75 -22.59
N LEU A 284 8.28 0.27 -23.32
CA LEU A 284 9.70 0.48 -23.59
C LEU A 284 10.50 0.68 -22.29
N PHE A 285 10.08 1.60 -21.43
CA PHE A 285 10.79 1.87 -20.17
C PHE A 285 10.63 0.72 -19.16
N SER A 286 9.51 0.00 -19.18
CA SER A 286 9.34 -1.22 -18.39
C SER A 286 10.29 -2.33 -18.85
N PHE A 287 10.58 -2.41 -20.16
CA PHE A 287 11.59 -3.31 -20.69
C PHE A 287 13.00 -2.92 -20.23
N VAL A 288 13.34 -1.62 -20.23
CA VAL A 288 14.60 -1.13 -19.65
C VAL A 288 14.72 -1.49 -18.17
N ALA A 289 13.65 -1.29 -17.38
CA ALA A 289 13.61 -1.68 -15.98
C ALA A 289 13.76 -3.20 -15.79
N PHE A 290 13.18 -4.00 -16.69
CA PHE A 290 13.28 -5.45 -16.68
C PHE A 290 14.72 -5.94 -16.92
N ARG A 291 15.48 -5.28 -17.81
CA ARG A 291 16.89 -5.62 -18.14
C ARG A 291 17.85 -5.39 -16.96
N GLY A 292 17.41 -4.66 -15.93
CA GLY A 292 18.08 -4.54 -14.64
C GLY A 292 18.76 -3.19 -14.42
N MET A 293 19.20 -2.95 -13.18
CA MET A 293 19.63 -1.63 -12.73
C MET A 293 20.82 -1.04 -13.48
N GLN A 294 21.76 -1.86 -13.98
CA GLN A 294 22.91 -1.35 -14.73
C GLN A 294 22.49 -0.65 -16.04
N THR A 295 21.63 -1.29 -16.83
CA THR A 295 21.09 -0.70 -18.07
C THR A 295 20.22 0.51 -17.74
N SER A 296 19.36 0.42 -16.73
CA SER A 296 18.53 1.55 -16.30
C SER A 296 19.39 2.75 -15.88
N THR A 297 20.51 2.52 -15.20
CA THR A 297 21.42 3.59 -14.76
C THR A 297 21.95 4.40 -15.93
N TYR A 298 22.41 3.76 -17.01
CA TYR A 298 22.91 4.48 -18.19
C TYR A 298 21.81 5.37 -18.79
N VAL A 299 20.61 4.81 -19.01
CA VAL A 299 19.47 5.56 -19.56
C VAL A 299 19.10 6.76 -18.67
N LEU A 300 18.98 6.55 -17.35
CA LEU A 300 18.58 7.61 -16.43
C LEU A 300 19.64 8.71 -16.28
N VAL A 301 20.93 8.35 -16.31
CA VAL A 301 22.03 9.33 -16.26
C VAL A 301 22.05 10.15 -17.55
N THR A 302 21.86 9.52 -18.71
CA THR A 302 21.77 10.26 -19.99
C THR A 302 20.63 11.27 -19.98
N PHE A 303 19.43 10.87 -19.56
CA PHE A 303 18.31 11.81 -19.44
C PHE A 303 18.60 12.94 -18.45
N ALA A 304 19.17 12.64 -17.28
CA ALA A 304 19.54 13.66 -16.31
C ALA A 304 20.50 14.71 -16.88
N LEU A 305 21.50 14.28 -17.66
CA LEU A 305 22.45 15.19 -18.31
C LEU A 305 21.76 16.03 -19.39
N ILE A 306 20.91 15.44 -20.23
CA ILE A 306 20.13 16.18 -21.23
C ILE A 306 19.25 17.24 -20.55
N THR A 307 18.58 16.87 -19.47
CA THR A 307 17.72 17.77 -18.70
C THR A 307 18.50 18.94 -18.10
N LEU A 308 19.64 18.68 -17.47
CA LEU A 308 20.50 19.73 -16.92
C LEU A 308 21.01 20.66 -18.02
N THR A 309 21.48 20.11 -19.13
CA THR A 309 21.93 20.90 -20.28
C THR A 309 20.80 21.76 -20.86
N ALA A 310 19.60 21.21 -21.01
CA ALA A 310 18.44 21.93 -21.53
C ALA A 310 18.07 23.12 -20.63
N VAL A 311 18.04 22.94 -19.30
CA VAL A 311 17.74 24.04 -18.38
C VAL A 311 18.81 25.13 -18.43
N VAL A 312 20.09 24.74 -18.37
CA VAL A 312 21.20 25.70 -18.41
C VAL A 312 21.23 26.46 -19.74
N ALA A 313 20.92 25.78 -20.86
CA ALA A 313 20.86 26.39 -22.19
C ALA A 313 19.72 27.42 -22.36
N ILE A 314 18.68 27.38 -21.52
CA ILE A 314 17.65 28.44 -21.46
C ILE A 314 18.08 29.57 -20.52
N ILE A 315 18.63 29.23 -19.34
CA ILE A 315 18.99 30.22 -18.33
C ILE A 315 20.09 31.17 -18.83
N ILE A 316 21.15 30.67 -19.47
CA ILE A 316 22.30 31.50 -19.88
C ILE A 316 21.88 32.64 -20.83
N PRO A 317 21.19 32.38 -21.97
CA PRO A 317 20.69 33.44 -22.83
C PRO A 317 19.69 34.38 -22.14
N GLY A 318 18.87 33.85 -21.24
CA GLY A 318 17.92 34.67 -20.48
C GLY A 318 18.58 35.62 -19.47
N ILE A 319 19.80 35.33 -19.03
CA ILE A 319 20.64 36.29 -18.27
C ILE A 319 21.21 37.37 -19.20
N ILE A 320 21.65 36.98 -20.40
CA ILE A 320 22.26 37.90 -21.38
C ILE A 320 21.21 38.89 -21.92
N ASN A 321 20.01 38.41 -22.22
CA ASN A 321 18.91 39.21 -22.77
C ASN A 321 17.95 39.75 -21.70
N PHE A 322 18.44 39.86 -20.45
CA PHE A 322 17.61 40.21 -19.31
C PHE A 322 17.17 41.68 -19.37
N GLN A 323 15.86 41.92 -19.27
CA GLN A 323 15.28 43.27 -19.25
C GLN A 323 14.71 43.58 -17.85
N PRO A 324 15.38 44.42 -17.04
CA PRO A 324 14.93 44.75 -15.69
C PRO A 324 13.55 45.40 -15.63
N GLY A 325 13.17 46.14 -16.68
CA GLY A 325 11.87 46.80 -16.78
C GLY A 325 10.67 45.85 -16.68
N ASN A 326 10.85 44.56 -17.02
CA ASN A 326 9.78 43.55 -16.88
C ASN A 326 9.38 43.26 -15.43
N PHE A 327 10.19 43.72 -14.46
CA PHE A 327 9.92 43.59 -13.03
C PHE A 327 9.28 44.84 -12.41
N ASP A 328 8.97 45.87 -13.19
CA ASP A 328 8.29 47.08 -12.71
C ASP A 328 6.86 47.17 -13.28
N PRO A 329 5.80 47.21 -12.46
CA PRO A 329 5.81 47.04 -11.01
C PRO A 329 6.05 45.58 -10.58
N PHE A 330 6.83 45.39 -9.50
CA PHE A 330 7.14 44.04 -9.00
C PHE A 330 5.92 43.39 -8.33
N PHE A 331 5.19 44.19 -7.56
CA PHE A 331 3.97 43.78 -6.85
C PHE A 331 2.74 44.18 -7.66
N VAL A 332 2.45 43.40 -8.70
CA VAL A 332 1.24 43.58 -9.54
C VAL A 332 -0.02 43.13 -8.80
N PHE A 333 0.07 42.03 -8.06
CA PHE A 333 -1.04 41.43 -7.33
C PHE A 333 -0.90 41.68 -5.82
N PRO A 334 -2.00 41.55 -5.05
CA PRO A 334 -1.93 41.57 -3.60
C PRO A 334 -0.86 40.61 -3.07
N THR A 335 -0.08 41.02 -2.08
CA THR A 335 1.05 40.23 -1.54
C THR A 335 0.62 38.84 -1.04
N MET A 336 -0.64 38.69 -0.64
CA MET A 336 -1.23 37.41 -0.25
C MET A 336 -1.20 36.37 -1.39
N ASN A 337 -1.21 36.81 -2.65
CA ASN A 337 -1.10 35.93 -3.81
C ASN A 337 0.28 35.24 -3.92
N ILE A 338 1.32 35.74 -3.24
CA ILE A 338 2.61 35.06 -3.18
C ILE A 338 2.44 33.65 -2.58
N LEU A 339 1.64 33.51 -1.51
CA LEU A 339 1.39 32.19 -0.91
C LEU A 339 0.43 31.34 -1.76
N LEU A 340 -0.46 31.96 -2.54
CA LEU A 340 -1.30 31.27 -3.51
C LEU A 340 -0.47 30.67 -4.64
N ALA A 341 0.47 31.43 -5.20
CA ALA A 341 1.34 30.97 -6.28
C ALA A 341 2.15 29.74 -5.88
N ILE A 342 2.63 29.67 -4.62
CA ILE A 342 3.32 28.50 -4.05
C ILE A 342 2.52 27.20 -4.27
N PHE A 343 1.19 27.24 -4.10
CA PHE A 343 0.34 26.06 -4.31
C PHE A 343 0.41 25.55 -5.75
N PHE A 344 0.37 26.45 -6.74
CA PHE A 344 0.45 26.09 -8.15
C PHE A 344 1.82 25.59 -8.57
N ILE A 345 2.91 26.07 -7.96
CA ILE A 345 4.28 25.66 -8.31
C ILE A 345 4.82 24.49 -7.46
N ALA A 346 4.07 24.05 -6.45
CA ALA A 346 4.50 23.05 -5.45
C ALA A 346 4.96 21.72 -6.07
N GLU A 347 4.33 21.29 -7.18
CA GLU A 347 4.65 20.01 -7.83
C GLU A 347 6.08 19.94 -8.34
N THR A 348 6.72 21.07 -8.62
CA THR A 348 8.11 21.16 -9.11
C THR A 348 9.13 20.43 -8.25
N PHE A 349 8.84 20.22 -6.96
CA PHE A 349 9.75 19.54 -6.03
C PHE A 349 9.29 18.13 -5.62
N PHE A 350 8.16 17.63 -6.15
CA PHE A 350 7.71 16.28 -5.83
C PHE A 350 8.59 15.25 -6.54
N GLY A 351 9.02 14.19 -5.84
CA GLY A 351 9.89 13.18 -6.45
C GLY A 351 10.84 12.41 -5.55
N TRP A 352 11.01 12.82 -4.29
CA TRP A 352 12.02 12.22 -3.39
C TRP A 352 11.90 10.70 -3.22
N GLU A 353 10.70 10.13 -3.36
CA GLU A 353 10.45 8.70 -3.22
C GLU A 353 11.22 7.84 -4.22
N SER A 354 11.28 8.31 -5.47
CA SER A 354 11.95 7.60 -6.58
C SER A 354 13.41 7.26 -6.21
N ALA A 355 14.13 8.23 -5.64
CA ALA A 355 15.51 8.08 -5.21
C ALA A 355 15.63 7.15 -4.00
N ILE A 356 14.80 7.32 -2.96
CA ILE A 356 14.89 6.48 -1.75
C ILE A 356 14.56 5.00 -2.02
N PHE A 357 13.77 4.68 -3.04
CA PHE A 357 13.54 3.29 -3.43
C PHE A 357 14.82 2.60 -3.91
N LEU A 358 15.82 3.35 -4.37
CA LEU A 358 17.13 2.83 -4.80
C LEU A 358 18.13 2.67 -3.65
N SER A 359 17.74 2.94 -2.40
CA SER A 359 18.64 2.90 -1.25
C SER A 359 19.36 1.55 -1.09
N ALA A 360 18.68 0.44 -1.36
CA ALA A 360 19.25 -0.89 -1.23
C ALA A 360 20.27 -1.25 -2.33
N GLU A 361 20.22 -0.60 -3.49
CA GLU A 361 21.17 -0.76 -4.60
C GLU A 361 22.30 0.29 -4.57
N THR A 362 22.26 1.19 -3.58
CA THR A 362 23.22 2.27 -3.41
C THR A 362 24.41 1.85 -2.55
N LYS A 363 25.62 2.28 -2.94
CA LYS A 363 26.84 2.10 -2.17
C LYS A 363 26.82 3.03 -0.95
N ASN A 364 27.09 2.50 0.24
CA ASN A 364 27.09 3.25 1.51
C ASN A 364 25.85 4.15 1.71
N PRO A 365 24.64 3.59 1.61
CA PRO A 365 23.41 4.37 1.47
C PRO A 365 23.15 5.28 2.68
N SER A 366 23.51 4.87 3.89
CA SER A 366 23.37 5.70 5.09
C SER A 366 24.11 7.04 5.06
N LYS A 367 25.16 7.17 4.23
CA LYS A 367 25.91 8.42 4.06
C LYS A 367 25.64 9.09 2.71
N VAL A 368 25.42 8.28 1.67
CA VAL A 368 25.26 8.75 0.29
C VAL A 368 23.85 9.27 0.01
N MET A 369 22.81 8.56 0.45
CA MET A 369 21.41 8.94 0.19
C MET A 369 21.04 10.32 0.74
N PRO A 370 21.41 10.69 1.99
CA PRO A 370 21.06 12.00 2.53
C PRO A 370 21.69 13.13 1.73
N LYS A 371 22.97 13.00 1.36
CA LYS A 371 23.69 13.98 0.54
C LYS A 371 23.05 14.13 -0.84
N ALA A 372 22.70 13.02 -1.48
CA ALA A 372 22.11 13.03 -2.81
C ALA A 372 20.74 13.73 -2.83
N LEU A 373 19.89 13.47 -1.82
CA LEU A 373 18.59 14.14 -1.71
C LEU A 373 18.72 15.64 -1.47
N ILE A 374 19.59 16.05 -0.54
CA ILE A 374 19.76 17.46 -0.18
C ILE A 374 20.39 18.24 -1.33
N TYR A 375 21.52 17.77 -1.86
CA TYR A 375 22.21 18.46 -2.96
C TYR A 375 21.40 18.41 -4.25
N GLY A 376 20.71 17.31 -4.55
CA GLY A 376 19.82 17.23 -5.70
C GLY A 376 18.69 18.26 -5.60
N THR A 377 18.05 18.37 -4.43
CA THR A 377 16.98 19.36 -4.20
C THR A 377 17.51 20.79 -4.25
N LEU A 378 18.72 21.04 -3.73
CA LEU A 378 19.36 22.35 -3.77
C LEU A 378 19.66 22.80 -5.20
N VAL A 379 20.18 21.89 -6.05
CA VAL A 379 20.41 22.18 -7.47
C VAL A 379 19.10 22.56 -8.15
N ILE A 380 18.03 21.80 -7.93
CA ILE A 380 16.71 22.09 -8.52
C ILE A 380 16.17 23.42 -8.01
N ALA A 381 16.29 23.71 -6.71
CA ALA A 381 15.89 24.97 -6.13
C ALA A 381 16.54 26.18 -6.83
N ILE A 382 17.85 26.12 -7.04
CA ILE A 382 18.60 27.17 -7.73
C ILE A 382 18.14 27.28 -9.18
N LEU A 383 18.07 26.15 -9.89
CA LEU A 383 17.70 26.14 -11.30
C LEU A 383 16.26 26.62 -11.54
N SER A 384 15.29 26.21 -10.72
CA SER A 384 13.90 26.64 -10.84
C SER A 384 13.73 28.13 -10.55
N PHE A 385 14.43 28.66 -9.54
CA PHE A 385 14.42 30.10 -9.25
C PHE A 385 15.05 30.89 -10.39
N LEU A 386 16.24 30.50 -10.84
CA LEU A 386 16.93 31.18 -11.95
C LEU A 386 16.11 31.13 -13.23
N LEU A 387 15.52 29.99 -13.55
CA LEU A 387 14.68 29.86 -14.74
C LEU A 387 13.46 30.79 -14.67
N ALA A 388 12.75 30.84 -13.54
CA ALA A 388 11.61 31.75 -13.40
C ALA A 388 12.06 33.23 -13.49
N PHE A 389 13.22 33.56 -12.92
CA PHE A 389 13.80 34.90 -12.96
C PHE A 389 14.16 35.32 -14.39
N THR A 390 14.93 34.48 -15.10
CA THR A 390 15.35 34.79 -16.47
C THR A 390 14.19 34.75 -17.45
N ALA A 391 13.21 33.87 -17.23
CA ALA A 391 11.99 33.79 -18.03
C ALA A 391 11.21 35.11 -18.02
N MET A 392 10.85 35.59 -16.83
CA MET A 392 10.12 36.86 -16.69
C MET A 392 10.99 38.09 -16.98
N GLY A 393 12.31 37.95 -16.91
CA GLY A 393 13.22 38.98 -17.40
C GLY A 393 13.30 39.06 -18.92
N SER A 394 13.00 37.98 -19.64
CA SER A 394 13.08 37.92 -21.10
C SER A 394 11.73 38.17 -21.79
N ILE A 395 10.63 37.75 -21.17
CA ILE A 395 9.27 37.92 -21.66
C ILE A 395 8.46 38.63 -20.58
N PRO A 396 7.70 39.70 -20.91
CA PRO A 396 6.82 40.36 -19.96
C PRO A 396 5.89 39.36 -19.26
N TRP A 397 5.73 39.49 -17.94
CA TRP A 397 5.02 38.48 -17.12
C TRP A 397 3.58 38.23 -17.60
N ALA A 398 2.91 39.24 -18.17
CA ALA A 398 1.54 39.13 -18.67
C ALA A 398 1.44 38.17 -19.85
N GLU A 399 2.34 38.29 -20.83
CA GLU A 399 2.45 37.38 -21.98
C GLU A 399 2.91 35.99 -21.52
N PHE A 400 3.94 35.95 -20.68
CA PHE A 400 4.49 34.71 -20.15
C PHE A 400 3.43 33.88 -19.39
N SER A 401 2.54 34.54 -18.64
CA SER A 401 1.48 33.89 -17.86
C SER A 401 0.38 33.23 -18.70
N ALA A 402 0.23 33.65 -19.96
CA ALA A 402 -0.75 33.10 -20.90
C ALA A 402 -0.20 31.89 -21.66
N SER A 403 1.12 31.64 -21.61
CA SER A 403 1.74 30.58 -22.38
C SER A 403 1.40 29.18 -21.86
N VAL A 404 1.02 28.31 -22.81
CA VAL A 404 0.80 26.87 -22.61
C VAL A 404 2.11 26.08 -22.70
N ALA A 405 3.14 26.64 -23.36
CA ALA A 405 4.46 26.03 -23.53
C ALA A 405 5.56 27.07 -23.24
N PRO A 406 5.67 27.59 -22.01
CA PRO A 406 6.42 28.80 -21.69
C PRO A 406 7.91 28.74 -22.07
N LEU A 407 8.52 27.56 -21.99
CA LEU A 407 9.93 27.41 -22.32
C LEU A 407 10.17 27.14 -23.81
N LYS A 408 9.17 26.65 -24.56
CA LYS A 408 9.20 26.68 -26.02
C LYS A 408 9.23 28.13 -26.50
N ASP A 409 8.41 28.98 -25.90
CA ASP A 409 8.33 30.40 -26.25
C ASP A 409 9.63 31.13 -25.91
N LEU A 410 10.22 30.86 -24.73
CA LEU A 410 11.56 31.36 -24.39
C LEU A 410 12.65 30.87 -25.36
N GLY A 411 12.60 29.61 -25.78
CA GLY A 411 13.49 29.09 -26.82
C GLY A 411 13.32 29.83 -28.14
N GLY A 412 12.08 30.24 -28.47
CA GLY A 412 11.74 31.09 -29.60
C GLY A 412 12.34 32.49 -29.51
N VAL A 413 12.22 33.12 -28.33
CA VAL A 413 12.77 34.46 -28.06
C VAL A 413 14.31 34.44 -28.11
N HIS A 414 14.95 33.41 -27.57
CA HIS A 414 16.40 33.34 -27.48
C HIS A 414 17.09 32.90 -28.78
N PHE A 415 16.46 32.01 -29.56
CA PHE A 415 17.12 31.31 -30.67
C PHE A 415 16.24 31.23 -31.93
N GLY A 416 15.16 32.01 -32.01
CA GLY A 416 14.20 31.99 -33.11
C GLY A 416 13.33 30.72 -33.15
N ASN A 417 12.51 30.59 -34.19
CA ASN A 417 11.52 29.51 -34.32
C ASN A 417 12.13 28.10 -34.22
N VAL A 418 13.32 27.90 -34.79
CA VAL A 418 14.05 26.62 -34.72
C VAL A 418 14.43 26.30 -33.27
N GLY A 419 14.86 27.32 -32.52
CA GLY A 419 15.13 27.22 -31.09
C GLY A 419 13.94 26.72 -30.29
N GLY A 420 12.76 27.32 -30.50
CA GLY A 420 11.53 26.88 -29.85
C GLY A 420 11.21 25.39 -30.10
N ILE A 421 11.34 24.92 -31.35
CA ILE A 421 11.13 23.51 -31.70
C ILE A 421 12.13 22.60 -30.98
N ILE A 422 13.42 22.96 -30.99
CA ILE A 422 14.47 22.20 -30.31
C ILE A 422 14.17 22.09 -28.81
N PHE A 423 13.79 23.19 -28.16
CA PHE A 423 13.47 23.17 -26.72
C PHE A 423 12.22 22.36 -26.41
N SER A 424 11.19 22.40 -27.25
CA SER A 424 10.02 21.52 -27.10
C SER A 424 10.43 20.04 -27.10
N ILE A 425 11.33 19.63 -28.00
CA ILE A 425 11.88 18.26 -28.07
C ILE A 425 12.74 17.94 -26.84
N LEU A 426 13.63 18.84 -26.43
CA LEU A 426 14.49 18.64 -25.25
C LEU A 426 13.69 18.50 -23.96
N ILE A 427 12.60 19.27 -23.83
CA ILE A 427 11.70 19.21 -22.68
C ILE A 427 10.90 17.91 -22.71
N PHE A 428 10.38 17.51 -23.87
CA PHE A 428 9.77 16.20 -24.06
C PHE A 428 10.72 15.08 -23.59
N ILE A 429 11.98 15.10 -24.05
CA ILE A 429 13.02 14.12 -23.66
C ILE A 429 13.30 14.16 -22.15
N SER A 430 13.28 15.35 -21.54
CA SER A 430 13.49 15.51 -20.09
C SER A 430 12.36 14.91 -19.27
N VAL A 431 11.10 15.18 -19.64
CA VAL A 431 9.93 14.68 -18.90
C VAL A 431 9.75 13.16 -19.07
N ILE A 432 10.02 12.60 -20.26
CA ILE A 432 10.07 11.13 -20.41
C ILE A 432 11.24 10.51 -19.63
N GLY A 433 12.33 11.25 -19.45
CA GLY A 433 13.44 10.88 -18.58
C GLY A 433 13.04 10.75 -17.12
N ALA A 434 12.30 11.73 -16.58
CA ALA A 434 11.72 11.67 -15.25
C ALA A 434 10.75 10.47 -15.11
N THR A 435 9.91 10.26 -16.13
CA THR A 435 8.99 9.12 -16.22
C THR A 435 9.74 7.78 -16.13
N ALA A 436 10.81 7.62 -16.93
CA ALA A 436 11.63 6.42 -16.91
C ALA A 436 12.22 6.19 -15.51
N GLY A 437 12.61 7.26 -14.80
CA GLY A 437 13.07 7.20 -13.41
C GLY A 437 12.03 6.58 -12.49
N TRP A 438 10.78 7.02 -12.57
CA TRP A 438 9.68 6.48 -11.79
C TRP A 438 9.32 5.03 -12.16
N ILE A 439 9.25 4.68 -13.45
CA ILE A 439 8.98 3.31 -13.92
C ILE A 439 10.08 2.35 -13.46
N VAL A 440 11.34 2.79 -13.52
CA VAL A 440 12.46 2.00 -13.04
C VAL A 440 12.34 1.81 -11.53
N THR A 441 12.09 2.85 -10.74
CA THR A 441 12.27 2.86 -9.28
C THR A 441 11.08 2.31 -8.49
N ALA A 442 9.85 2.74 -8.81
CA ALA A 442 8.63 2.46 -8.06
C ALA A 442 8.27 0.98 -7.82
N PRO A 443 8.60 0.00 -8.70
CA PRO A 443 8.34 -1.42 -8.45
C PRO A 443 8.96 -1.96 -7.15
N ARG A 444 10.01 -1.30 -6.65
CA ARG A 444 10.72 -1.67 -5.41
C ARG A 444 9.88 -1.47 -4.16
N LEU A 445 8.98 -0.50 -4.18
CA LEU A 445 8.01 -0.30 -3.10
C LEU A 445 7.08 -1.53 -2.99
N LEU A 446 6.45 -1.92 -4.09
CA LEU A 446 5.55 -3.08 -4.14
C LEU A 446 6.27 -4.38 -3.77
N MET A 447 7.51 -4.56 -4.25
CA MET A 447 8.37 -5.69 -3.86
C MET A 447 8.58 -5.73 -2.34
N SER A 448 8.90 -4.59 -1.71
CA SER A 448 9.16 -4.49 -0.27
C SER A 448 7.91 -4.77 0.57
N ILE A 449 6.73 -4.28 0.14
CA ILE A 449 5.45 -4.56 0.80
C ILE A 449 5.11 -6.06 0.69
N ALA A 450 5.35 -6.66 -0.48
CA ALA A 450 5.12 -8.08 -0.73
C ALA A 450 6.01 -9.00 0.12
N GLU A 451 7.27 -8.64 0.34
CA GLU A 451 8.17 -9.38 1.21
C GLU A 451 7.75 -9.39 2.67
N ASP A 452 7.20 -8.27 3.15
CA ASP A 452 6.63 -8.17 4.49
C ASP A 452 5.27 -8.85 4.61
N LYS A 453 4.85 -9.60 3.58
CA LYS A 453 3.60 -10.37 3.58
C LYS A 453 2.39 -9.46 3.77
N LEU A 454 2.48 -8.28 3.18
CA LEU A 454 1.41 -7.27 3.13
C LEU A 454 0.91 -7.04 1.71
N PHE A 455 1.50 -7.74 0.73
CA PHE A 455 1.00 -7.86 -0.63
C PHE A 455 1.22 -9.28 -1.14
N PHE A 456 0.81 -9.58 -2.37
CA PHE A 456 1.00 -10.90 -2.96
C PHE A 456 2.50 -11.24 -3.04
N THR A 457 2.92 -12.33 -2.39
CA THR A 457 4.35 -12.70 -2.27
C THR A 457 5.06 -12.84 -3.62
N GLN A 458 4.33 -13.08 -4.71
CA GLN A 458 4.84 -13.14 -6.08
C GLN A 458 5.52 -11.84 -6.52
N PHE A 459 5.12 -10.70 -5.97
CA PHE A 459 5.70 -9.38 -6.24
C PHE A 459 7.07 -9.20 -5.60
N ALA A 460 7.43 -10.05 -4.64
CA ALA A 460 8.78 -10.14 -4.10
C ALA A 460 9.76 -10.91 -5.01
N LYS A 461 9.31 -11.42 -6.17
CA LYS A 461 10.18 -12.19 -7.06
C LYS A 461 11.17 -11.28 -7.79
N ILE A 462 12.42 -11.68 -7.75
CA ILE A 462 13.53 -11.05 -8.46
C ILE A 462 13.94 -11.94 -9.63
N HIS A 463 14.21 -11.32 -10.78
CA HIS A 463 14.66 -12.02 -11.97
C HIS A 463 16.05 -12.65 -11.75
N PRO A 464 16.27 -13.95 -12.06
CA PRO A 464 17.52 -14.64 -11.77
C PRO A 464 18.77 -14.00 -12.40
N LYS A 465 18.67 -13.59 -13.68
CA LYS A 465 19.74 -12.95 -14.47
C LYS A 465 19.85 -11.45 -14.18
N HIS A 466 18.82 -10.69 -14.55
CA HIS A 466 18.77 -9.22 -14.48
C HIS A 466 18.64 -8.61 -13.07
N LYS A 467 18.32 -9.41 -12.04
CA LYS A 467 18.10 -8.95 -10.66
C LYS A 467 17.02 -7.86 -10.50
N SER A 468 16.08 -7.76 -11.43
CA SER A 468 14.96 -6.81 -11.41
C SER A 468 13.69 -7.41 -10.79
N PRO A 469 12.82 -6.61 -10.13
CA PRO A 469 11.54 -7.06 -9.59
C PRO A 469 10.46 -7.19 -10.69
N TYR A 470 10.66 -8.14 -11.60
CA TYR A 470 9.92 -8.23 -12.87
C TYR A 470 8.39 -8.37 -12.70
N VAL A 471 7.90 -9.02 -11.65
CA VAL A 471 6.45 -9.14 -11.41
C VAL A 471 5.85 -7.79 -11.02
N SER A 472 6.55 -7.02 -10.19
CA SER A 472 6.13 -5.67 -9.81
C SER A 472 6.20 -4.69 -10.98
N ILE A 473 7.22 -4.83 -11.86
CA ILE A 473 7.35 -4.03 -13.09
C ILE A 473 6.13 -4.26 -14.00
N ILE A 474 5.80 -5.53 -14.29
CA ILE A 474 4.66 -5.87 -15.15
C ILE A 474 3.35 -5.34 -14.57
N PHE A 475 3.13 -5.53 -13.27
CA PHE A 475 1.91 -5.03 -12.64
C PHE A 475 1.81 -3.50 -12.68
N GLN A 476 2.93 -2.81 -12.41
CA GLN A 476 2.92 -1.35 -12.50
C GLN A 476 2.64 -0.89 -13.93
N ALA A 477 3.23 -1.52 -14.94
CA ALA A 477 2.94 -1.20 -16.34
C ALA A 477 1.44 -1.32 -16.64
N ILE A 478 0.79 -2.40 -16.19
CA ILE A 478 -0.67 -2.59 -16.36
C ILE A 478 -1.47 -1.49 -15.65
N VAL A 479 -1.12 -1.18 -14.40
CA VAL A 479 -1.84 -0.16 -13.61
C VAL A 479 -1.67 1.23 -14.23
N VAL A 480 -0.46 1.59 -14.66
CA VAL A 480 -0.19 2.88 -15.31
C VAL A 480 -0.90 2.96 -16.66
N SER A 481 -0.86 1.91 -17.49
CA SER A 481 -1.61 1.89 -18.76
C SER A 481 -3.11 2.07 -18.53
N ALA A 482 -3.69 1.44 -17.50
CA ALA A 482 -5.08 1.63 -17.14
C ALA A 482 -5.37 3.08 -16.69
N LEU A 483 -4.49 3.70 -15.90
CA LEU A 483 -4.63 5.09 -15.49
C LEU A 483 -4.53 6.07 -16.67
N VAL A 484 -3.66 5.82 -17.63
CA VAL A 484 -3.56 6.62 -18.86
C VAL A 484 -4.85 6.57 -19.67
N ILE A 485 -5.47 5.38 -19.78
CA ILE A 485 -6.76 5.19 -20.46
C ILE A 485 -7.88 5.92 -19.70
N VAL A 486 -7.97 5.74 -18.37
CA VAL A 486 -9.02 6.35 -17.53
C VAL A 486 -8.86 7.87 -17.46
N GLY A 487 -7.63 8.38 -17.44
CA GLY A 487 -7.33 9.81 -17.43
C GLY A 487 -7.66 10.53 -18.75
N ALA A 488 -8.12 9.81 -19.79
CA ALA A 488 -8.55 10.34 -21.08
C ALA A 488 -7.55 11.33 -21.73
N GLY A 489 -6.25 11.14 -21.48
CA GLY A 489 -5.22 12.02 -22.03
C GLY A 489 -5.03 13.38 -21.34
N SER A 490 -5.65 13.64 -20.18
CA SER A 490 -5.51 14.92 -19.45
C SER A 490 -4.37 14.91 -18.42
N TYR A 491 -3.35 15.74 -18.64
CA TYR A 491 -2.29 16.03 -17.66
C TYR A 491 -2.84 16.66 -16.38
N GLU A 492 -3.65 17.72 -16.52
CA GLU A 492 -4.18 18.51 -15.41
C GLU A 492 -5.03 17.68 -14.44
N THR A 493 -5.86 16.77 -14.97
CA THR A 493 -6.68 15.87 -14.14
C THR A 493 -5.80 14.98 -13.26
N LEU A 494 -4.74 14.40 -13.82
CA LEU A 494 -3.82 13.55 -13.07
C LEU A 494 -2.97 14.35 -12.08
N LEU A 495 -2.58 15.58 -12.42
CA LEU A 495 -1.90 16.50 -11.51
C LEU A 495 -2.77 16.80 -10.28
N HIS A 496 -4.03 17.17 -10.48
CA HIS A 496 -4.95 17.44 -9.38
C HIS A 496 -5.22 16.20 -8.52
N MET A 497 -5.24 14.99 -9.10
CA MET A 497 -5.32 13.73 -8.34
C MET A 497 -4.05 13.44 -7.53
N LEU A 498 -2.88 13.82 -8.04
CA LEU A 498 -1.59 13.55 -7.40
C LEU A 498 -1.40 14.37 -6.12
N ILE A 499 -1.72 15.66 -6.16
CA ILE A 499 -1.50 16.62 -5.06
C ILE A 499 -1.99 16.09 -3.70
N PRO A 500 -3.26 15.71 -3.50
CA PRO A 500 -3.73 15.26 -2.19
C PRO A 500 -3.06 13.96 -1.73
N LEU A 501 -2.73 13.05 -2.65
CA LEU A 501 -2.06 11.79 -2.30
C LEU A 501 -0.65 12.04 -1.76
N ILE A 502 0.12 12.91 -2.43
CA ILE A 502 1.51 13.16 -2.08
C ILE A 502 1.64 14.01 -0.81
N LEU A 503 0.74 15.00 -0.62
CA LEU A 503 0.71 15.81 0.60
C LEU A 503 0.49 14.94 1.86
N ILE A 504 -0.37 13.92 1.78
CA ILE A 504 -0.58 12.95 2.86
C ILE A 504 0.66 12.10 3.10
N VAL A 505 1.29 11.59 2.02
CA VAL A 505 2.50 10.77 2.11
C VAL A 505 3.64 11.57 2.74
N TYR A 506 3.89 12.80 2.29
CA TYR A 506 4.95 13.67 2.81
C TYR A 506 4.68 14.09 4.24
N SER A 507 3.45 14.42 4.60
CA SER A 507 3.08 14.67 6.00
C SER A 507 3.36 13.46 6.89
N ALA A 508 3.09 12.24 6.41
CA ALA A 508 3.40 11.02 7.14
C ALA A 508 4.92 10.74 7.25
N VAL A 509 5.73 11.16 6.27
CA VAL A 509 7.19 11.10 6.35
C VAL A 509 7.71 12.12 7.37
N LEU A 510 7.28 13.37 7.31
CA LEU A 510 7.66 14.43 8.26
C LEU A 510 7.29 14.06 9.70
N LEU A 511 6.07 13.55 9.90
CA LEU A 511 5.61 13.10 11.21
C LEU A 511 6.38 11.87 11.71
N SER A 512 6.95 11.05 10.81
CA SER A 512 7.84 9.95 11.20
C SER A 512 9.12 10.43 11.88
N VAL A 513 9.69 11.56 11.45
CA VAL A 513 10.86 12.17 12.09
C VAL A 513 10.54 12.53 13.54
N ILE A 514 9.42 13.22 13.76
CA ILE A 514 8.96 13.65 15.09
C ILE A 514 8.73 12.41 15.97
N ILE A 515 7.92 11.46 15.50
CA ILE A 515 7.56 10.26 16.26
C ILE A 515 8.79 9.45 16.67
N LEU A 516 9.76 9.27 15.76
CA LEU A 516 10.96 8.49 16.05
C LEU A 516 11.89 9.18 17.04
N ARG A 517 11.87 10.52 17.12
CA ARG A 517 12.62 11.26 18.14
C ARG A 517 12.06 11.05 19.55
N PHE A 518 10.75 10.83 19.69
CA PHE A 518 10.13 10.52 20.98
C PHE A 518 10.11 9.03 21.31
N LYS A 519 9.75 8.17 20.34
CA LYS A 519 9.60 6.72 20.58
C LYS A 519 10.92 5.96 20.64
N ARG A 520 11.95 6.43 19.93
CA ARG A 520 13.26 5.76 19.79
C ARG A 520 14.43 6.76 19.73
N PRO A 521 14.65 7.56 20.78
CA PRO A 521 15.74 8.53 20.83
C PRO A 521 17.13 7.88 20.69
N GLU A 522 17.28 6.63 21.12
CA GLU A 522 18.55 5.88 21.16
C GLU A 522 19.08 5.41 19.79
N LEU A 523 18.26 5.45 18.73
CA LEU A 523 18.69 4.99 17.42
C LEU A 523 19.81 5.87 16.85
N LYS A 524 20.84 5.24 16.28
CA LYS A 524 21.91 5.94 15.56
C LYS A 524 21.31 6.69 14.36
N ARG A 525 21.62 7.99 14.26
CA ARG A 525 21.20 8.88 13.16
C ARG A 525 22.45 9.35 12.42
N PRO A 526 22.88 8.66 11.35
CA PRO A 526 24.07 9.03 10.60
C PRO A 526 23.99 10.45 10.01
N TYR A 527 22.80 10.88 9.62
CA TYR A 527 22.47 12.26 9.32
C TYR A 527 21.33 12.71 10.23
N LYS A 528 21.36 13.97 10.69
CA LYS A 528 20.36 14.54 11.59
C LYS A 528 19.90 15.89 11.06
N VAL A 529 18.60 16.05 10.85
CA VAL A 529 18.01 17.30 10.36
C VAL A 529 17.96 18.34 11.47
N ILE A 530 18.26 19.59 11.08
CA ILE A 530 18.10 20.78 11.91
C ILE A 530 16.63 20.99 12.28
N PHE A 531 16.37 21.52 13.47
CA PHE A 531 15.00 21.72 13.99
C PHE A 531 14.08 20.48 13.95
N GLY A 532 14.60 19.24 13.85
CA GLY A 532 13.78 18.05 13.55
C GLY A 532 12.67 17.64 14.54
N ARG A 533 12.43 18.42 15.60
CA ARG A 533 11.20 18.29 16.43
C ARG A 533 10.12 19.28 16.02
N VAL A 534 10.50 20.53 15.73
CA VAL A 534 9.57 21.65 15.46
C VAL A 534 9.43 21.88 13.95
N GLY A 535 10.54 21.89 13.22
CA GLY A 535 10.54 22.15 11.78
C GLY A 535 9.63 21.20 10.99
N PRO A 536 9.62 19.86 11.20
CA PRO A 536 8.72 19.00 10.44
C PRO A 536 7.25 19.27 10.78
N PHE A 537 6.94 19.76 11.98
CA PHE A 537 5.58 20.14 12.36
C PHE A 537 5.14 21.41 11.63
N VAL A 538 6.01 22.43 11.58
CA VAL A 538 5.76 23.66 10.80
C VAL A 538 5.56 23.33 9.33
N THR A 539 6.39 22.44 8.76
CA THR A 539 6.23 22.00 7.38
C THR A 539 4.91 21.22 7.15
N ILE A 540 4.44 20.43 8.11
CA ILE A 540 3.12 19.78 8.04
C ILE A 540 1.99 20.82 8.02
N LEU A 541 2.08 21.88 8.84
CA LEU A 541 1.10 22.97 8.81
C LEU A 541 1.07 23.65 7.43
N PHE A 542 2.23 23.86 6.83
CA PHE A 542 2.33 24.36 5.46
C PHE A 542 1.72 23.40 4.42
N MET A 543 1.91 22.08 4.55
CA MET A 543 1.24 21.10 3.68
C MET A 543 -0.29 21.11 3.83
N ILE A 544 -0.79 21.33 5.05
CA ILE A 544 -2.22 21.52 5.30
C ILE A 544 -2.71 22.81 4.64
N PHE A 545 -1.94 23.89 4.70
CA PHE A 545 -2.25 25.12 3.98
C PHE A 545 -2.36 24.87 2.46
N LEU A 546 -1.41 24.17 1.85
CA LEU A 546 -1.49 23.82 0.42
C LEU A 546 -2.74 22.99 0.09
N LEU A 547 -3.11 22.05 0.96
CA LEU A 547 -4.34 21.26 0.79
C LEU A 547 -5.61 22.13 0.91
N VAL A 548 -5.61 23.14 1.78
CA VAL A 548 -6.71 24.09 1.89
C VAL A 548 -6.82 24.97 0.64
N MET A 549 -5.68 25.44 0.11
CA MET A 549 -5.66 26.19 -1.15
C MET A 549 -6.15 25.35 -2.33
N PHE A 550 -5.73 24.09 -2.42
CA PHE A 550 -6.27 23.13 -3.39
C PHE A 550 -7.80 23.05 -3.34
N ILE A 551 -8.38 22.97 -2.14
CA ILE A 551 -9.85 22.89 -1.97
C ILE A 551 -10.56 24.16 -2.45
N LYS A 552 -9.93 25.33 -2.27
CA LYS A 552 -10.52 26.62 -2.62
C LYS A 552 -10.40 26.94 -4.11
N GLU A 553 -9.25 26.65 -4.70
CA GLU A 553 -8.88 27.14 -6.03
C GLU A 553 -9.18 26.15 -7.15
N THR A 554 -9.19 24.85 -6.85
CA THR A 554 -9.43 23.83 -7.87
C THR A 554 -10.94 23.58 -8.03
N HIS A 555 -11.46 23.83 -9.23
CA HIS A 555 -12.82 23.43 -9.57
C HIS A 555 -12.96 21.90 -9.41
N SER A 556 -14.05 21.45 -8.78
CA SER A 556 -14.26 20.03 -8.45
C SER A 556 -13.23 19.42 -7.47
N ALA A 557 -12.47 20.23 -6.70
CA ALA A 557 -11.51 19.74 -5.71
C ALA A 557 -12.08 18.67 -4.76
N LEU A 558 -13.34 18.83 -4.34
CA LEU A 558 -14.01 17.87 -3.48
C LEU A 558 -14.21 16.51 -4.15
N ASP A 559 -14.50 16.47 -5.45
CA ASP A 559 -14.65 15.23 -6.20
C ASP A 559 -13.29 14.56 -6.41
N ILE A 560 -12.26 15.35 -6.69
CA ILE A 560 -10.88 14.86 -6.81
C ILE A 560 -10.38 14.31 -5.46
N LEU A 561 -10.70 14.96 -4.35
CA LEU A 561 -10.43 14.46 -3.00
C LEU A 561 -11.22 13.19 -2.68
N ARG A 562 -12.46 13.07 -3.15
CA ARG A 562 -13.25 11.84 -2.99
C ARG A 562 -12.61 10.68 -3.77
N ILE A 563 -12.20 10.91 -5.01
CA ILE A 563 -11.52 9.90 -5.84
C ILE A 563 -10.19 9.50 -5.19
N SER A 564 -9.34 10.49 -4.85
CA SER A 564 -8.02 10.26 -4.26
C SER A 564 -8.13 9.58 -2.88
N GLY A 565 -9.06 10.04 -2.05
CA GLY A 565 -9.39 9.43 -0.76
C GLY A 565 -9.95 8.02 -0.92
N GLY A 566 -10.76 7.77 -1.94
CA GLY A 566 -11.29 6.46 -2.32
C GLY A 566 -10.19 5.48 -2.72
N LEU A 567 -9.26 5.91 -3.58
CA LEU A 567 -8.09 5.13 -4.00
C LEU A 567 -7.19 4.77 -2.80
N MET A 568 -6.97 5.71 -1.88
CA MET A 568 -6.26 5.46 -0.62
C MET A 568 -7.04 4.48 0.28
N ALA A 569 -8.36 4.70 0.45
CA ALA A 569 -9.21 3.88 1.28
C ALA A 569 -9.34 2.44 0.76
N PHE A 570 -9.24 2.22 -0.56
CA PHE A 570 -9.22 0.90 -1.18
C PHE A 570 -8.06 0.02 -0.71
N GLY A 571 -6.99 0.63 -0.18
CA GLY A 571 -5.93 -0.10 0.51
C GLY A 571 -6.43 -0.80 1.78
N ILE A 572 -7.37 -0.24 2.53
CA ILE A 572 -7.82 -0.80 3.81
C ILE A 572 -8.48 -2.19 3.63
N PRO A 573 -9.44 -2.38 2.70
CA PRO A 573 -10.00 -3.69 2.38
C PRO A 573 -8.94 -4.64 1.86
N ALA A 574 -8.04 -4.17 0.98
CA ALA A 574 -6.95 -4.98 0.48
C ALA A 574 -6.07 -5.49 1.63
N TYR A 575 -5.74 -4.64 2.61
CA TYR A 575 -5.00 -5.01 3.82
C TYR A 575 -5.70 -6.10 4.61
N PHE A 576 -6.99 -5.95 4.91
CA PHE A 576 -7.74 -6.95 5.67
C PHE A 576 -7.95 -8.24 4.88
N ALA A 577 -8.22 -8.14 3.58
CA ALA A 577 -8.31 -9.28 2.68
C ALA A 577 -6.99 -10.07 2.68
N ILE A 578 -5.86 -9.39 2.73
CA ILE A 578 -4.53 -9.98 2.84
C ILE A 578 -4.35 -10.58 4.24
N GLU A 579 -4.60 -9.85 5.33
CA GLU A 579 -4.47 -10.34 6.72
C GLU A 579 -5.37 -11.55 7.02
N LEU A 580 -6.51 -11.72 6.33
CA LEU A 580 -7.31 -12.95 6.35
C LEU A 580 -6.49 -14.21 5.96
N PHE A 581 -5.38 -14.05 5.24
CA PHE A 581 -4.44 -15.11 4.88
C PHE A 581 -3.22 -15.23 5.79
N TYR A 582 -2.90 -14.21 6.60
CA TYR A 582 -1.64 -14.14 7.37
C TYR A 582 -1.80 -14.22 8.89
N ASP A 583 -2.83 -13.61 9.49
CA ASP A 583 -3.00 -13.58 10.95
C ASP A 583 -3.88 -14.73 11.46
N LYS A 584 -3.40 -15.39 12.51
CA LYS A 584 -4.01 -16.59 13.10
C LYS A 584 -5.49 -16.40 13.48
N LYS A 585 -5.86 -15.24 14.02
CA LYS A 585 -7.24 -14.94 14.41
C LYS A 585 -8.15 -14.98 13.17
N TYR A 586 -7.70 -14.33 12.10
CA TYR A 586 -8.46 -14.20 10.86
C TYR A 586 -8.44 -15.47 10.00
N VAL A 587 -7.34 -16.21 9.99
CA VAL A 587 -7.28 -17.55 9.39
C VAL A 587 -8.29 -18.49 10.05
N THR A 588 -8.44 -18.42 11.39
CA THR A 588 -9.44 -19.22 12.12
C THR A 588 -10.86 -18.82 11.74
N LEU A 589 -11.14 -17.52 11.65
CA LEU A 589 -12.44 -16.99 11.20
C LEU A 589 -12.79 -17.46 9.79
N ARG A 590 -11.88 -17.31 8.82
CA ARG A 590 -12.07 -17.76 7.44
C ARG A 590 -12.37 -19.26 7.37
N ARG A 591 -11.65 -20.07 8.17
CA ARG A 591 -11.86 -21.52 8.22
C ARG A 591 -13.22 -21.89 8.80
N ASN A 592 -13.66 -21.23 9.86
CA ASN A 592 -15.01 -21.42 10.41
C ASN A 592 -16.08 -21.10 9.35
N LEU A 593 -15.94 -19.96 8.65
CA LEU A 593 -16.86 -19.53 7.60
C LEU A 593 -16.90 -20.54 6.45
N LEU A 594 -15.73 -20.93 5.91
CA LEU A 594 -15.64 -21.91 4.82
C LEU A 594 -16.16 -23.29 5.24
N ALA A 595 -15.96 -23.71 6.48
CA ALA A 595 -16.51 -24.97 6.98
C ALA A 595 -18.04 -24.93 7.04
N HIS A 596 -18.62 -23.79 7.43
CA HIS A 596 -20.07 -23.60 7.45
C HIS A 596 -20.66 -23.62 6.03
N ILE A 597 -20.05 -22.91 5.08
CA ILE A 597 -20.47 -22.88 3.67
C ILE A 597 -20.31 -24.27 3.04
N SER A 598 -19.17 -24.93 3.22
CA SER A 598 -18.88 -26.25 2.62
C SER A 598 -19.78 -27.36 3.19
N HIS A 599 -20.32 -27.21 4.40
CA HIS A 599 -21.32 -28.13 4.94
C HIS A 599 -22.57 -28.18 4.05
N HIS A 600 -23.04 -27.02 3.63
CA HIS A 600 -24.25 -26.83 2.85
C HIS A 600 -24.03 -27.13 1.35
N VAL A 601 -22.83 -26.87 0.82
CA VAL A 601 -22.54 -27.01 -0.63
C VAL A 601 -21.97 -28.39 -1.02
N HIS A 602 -21.73 -29.30 -0.07
CA HIS A 602 -21.31 -30.70 -0.30
C HIS A 602 -20.06 -30.92 -1.20
N LYS A 603 -19.29 -29.88 -1.53
CA LYS A 603 -18.06 -29.98 -2.33
C LYS A 603 -16.83 -29.71 -1.46
N PHE A 604 -15.90 -30.68 -1.48
CA PHE A 604 -14.43 -30.60 -1.38
C PHE A 604 -13.82 -31.93 -0.86
N PRO A 605 -14.14 -33.12 -1.41
CA PRO A 605 -13.33 -34.31 -1.16
C PRO A 605 -11.95 -34.17 -1.84
N ILE A 606 -10.90 -34.69 -1.20
CA ILE A 606 -9.59 -34.85 -1.83
C ILE A 606 -9.79 -35.75 -3.07
N PRO A 607 -9.30 -35.37 -4.27
CA PRO A 607 -9.46 -36.21 -5.46
C PRO A 607 -8.86 -37.60 -5.23
N LYS A 608 -9.58 -38.67 -5.63
CA LYS A 608 -9.11 -40.08 -5.49
C LYS A 608 -7.64 -40.29 -5.92
N PRO A 609 -7.15 -39.75 -7.05
CA PRO A 609 -5.75 -39.92 -7.45
C PRO A 609 -4.76 -39.30 -6.46
N THR A 610 -5.15 -38.19 -5.81
CA THR A 610 -4.31 -37.51 -4.80
C THR A 610 -4.33 -38.30 -3.50
N PHE A 611 -5.49 -38.84 -3.10
CA PHE A 611 -5.61 -39.72 -1.95
C PHE A 611 -4.73 -40.96 -2.10
N ASN A 612 -4.86 -41.69 -3.22
CA ASN A 612 -4.09 -42.90 -3.48
C ASN A 612 -2.58 -42.63 -3.50
N LYS A 613 -2.17 -41.50 -4.11
CA LYS A 613 -0.77 -41.08 -4.11
C LYS A 613 -0.25 -40.75 -2.71
N ILE A 614 -1.04 -40.11 -1.84
CA ILE A 614 -0.60 -39.86 -0.45
C ILE A 614 -0.44 -41.21 0.28
N ILE A 615 -1.39 -42.13 0.12
CA ILE A 615 -1.33 -43.47 0.73
C ILE A 615 -0.08 -44.23 0.28
N SER A 616 0.27 -44.21 -1.01
CA SER A 616 1.48 -44.90 -1.48
C SER A 616 2.78 -44.31 -0.92
N LEU A 617 2.80 -43.01 -0.61
CA LEU A 617 3.98 -42.33 -0.07
C LEU A 617 4.20 -42.57 1.43
N VAL A 618 3.13 -42.65 2.23
CA VAL A 618 3.24 -42.82 3.70
C VAL A 618 2.83 -44.20 4.22
N GLY A 619 2.23 -45.04 3.38
CA GLY A 619 1.80 -46.40 3.69
C GLY A 619 2.90 -47.47 3.56
N PRO A 620 2.55 -48.75 3.71
CA PRO A 620 1.20 -49.26 4.06
C PRO A 620 0.85 -48.99 5.53
N PHE A 621 -0.43 -48.73 5.80
CA PHE A 621 -0.96 -48.64 7.16
C PHE A 621 -1.29 -50.03 7.69
N THR A 622 -1.12 -50.25 8.99
CA THR A 622 -1.42 -51.53 9.67
C THR A 622 -2.17 -51.25 10.97
N LYS A 623 -2.81 -52.28 11.55
CA LYS A 623 -3.50 -52.17 12.85
C LYS A 623 -2.61 -51.71 14.01
N LYS A 624 -1.28 -51.68 13.83
CA LYS A 624 -0.29 -51.23 14.84
C LYS A 624 0.18 -49.78 14.64
N LYS A 625 -0.07 -49.15 13.48
CA LYS A 625 0.49 -47.83 13.15
C LYS A 625 -0.40 -46.66 13.58
N ASN A 626 0.24 -45.65 14.15
CA ASN A 626 -0.39 -44.37 14.50
C ASN A 626 -0.19 -43.34 13.39
N VAL A 627 -1.27 -42.66 12.98
CA VAL A 627 -1.24 -41.68 11.88
C VAL A 627 -1.63 -40.31 12.38
N MET A 628 -0.84 -39.28 12.04
CA MET A 628 -1.19 -37.89 12.28
C MET A 628 -1.63 -37.22 10.98
N VAL A 629 -2.83 -36.65 11.01
CA VAL A 629 -3.41 -35.88 9.90
C VAL A 629 -3.54 -34.44 10.36
N TYR A 630 -2.66 -33.59 9.85
CA TYR A 630 -2.61 -32.17 10.17
C TYR A 630 -3.33 -31.38 9.07
N ASN A 631 -4.29 -30.53 9.47
CA ASN A 631 -4.99 -29.58 8.60
C ASN A 631 -5.74 -30.17 7.39
N SER A 632 -6.27 -31.38 7.49
CA SER A 632 -7.15 -31.93 6.45
C SER A 632 -8.54 -31.26 6.54
N PRO A 633 -8.98 -30.45 5.56
CA PRO A 633 -10.26 -29.75 5.66
C PRO A 633 -11.40 -30.73 5.89
N MET A 634 -12.24 -30.45 6.91
CA MET A 634 -13.33 -31.33 7.37
C MET A 634 -12.93 -32.79 7.68
N GLY A 635 -11.65 -33.05 7.91
CA GLY A 635 -11.10 -34.41 8.05
C GLY A 635 -11.33 -35.30 6.82
N SER A 636 -11.40 -34.70 5.63
CA SER A 636 -11.65 -35.39 4.35
C SER A 636 -10.71 -36.59 4.11
N PHE A 637 -9.43 -36.48 4.47
CA PHE A 637 -8.48 -37.59 4.35
C PHE A 637 -8.86 -38.75 5.28
N THR A 638 -9.10 -38.47 6.56
CA THR A 638 -9.49 -39.48 7.56
C THR A 638 -10.81 -40.16 7.17
N ARG A 639 -11.76 -39.40 6.61
CA ARG A 639 -13.00 -39.98 6.05
C ARG A 639 -12.72 -40.93 4.88
N GLY A 640 -11.77 -40.61 4.01
CA GLY A 640 -11.31 -41.49 2.93
C GLY A 640 -10.72 -42.79 3.45
N VAL A 641 -9.87 -42.73 4.48
CA VAL A 641 -9.28 -43.90 5.16
C VAL A 641 -10.38 -44.80 5.75
N VAL A 642 -11.35 -44.21 6.45
CA VAL A 642 -12.48 -44.92 7.06
C VAL A 642 -13.41 -45.56 6.02
N LYS A 643 -13.75 -44.83 4.96
CA LYS A 643 -14.60 -45.35 3.86
C LYS A 643 -13.91 -46.46 3.07
N GLY A 644 -12.59 -46.34 2.86
CA GLY A 644 -11.78 -47.34 2.17
C GLY A 644 -11.36 -48.53 3.04
N HIS A 645 -11.86 -48.64 4.29
CA HIS A 645 -11.54 -49.72 5.22
C HIS A 645 -10.04 -49.98 5.44
N ILE A 646 -9.22 -48.93 5.34
CA ILE A 646 -7.77 -49.04 5.48
C ILE A 646 -7.41 -49.24 6.97
N PRO A 647 -6.60 -50.25 7.35
CA PRO A 647 -6.32 -50.56 8.76
C PRO A 647 -5.40 -49.53 9.44
N PHE A 648 -5.72 -49.15 10.68
CA PHE A 648 -4.91 -48.26 11.52
C PHE A 648 -5.09 -48.56 13.02
N ASN A 649 -4.12 -48.17 13.86
CA ASN A 649 -4.27 -48.21 15.32
C ASN A 649 -5.05 -46.97 15.79
N LYS A 650 -4.44 -45.79 15.66
CA LYS A 650 -5.00 -44.51 16.10
C LYS A 650 -4.70 -43.39 15.12
N ILE A 651 -5.68 -42.52 14.87
CA ILE A 651 -5.52 -41.31 14.03
C ILE A 651 -5.62 -40.06 14.90
N TYR A 652 -4.59 -39.21 14.81
CA TYR A 652 -4.54 -37.89 15.44
C TYR A 652 -4.86 -36.82 14.39
N VAL A 653 -6.06 -36.25 14.46
CA VAL A 653 -6.46 -35.13 13.60
C VAL A 653 -6.13 -33.83 14.32
N ALA A 654 -5.25 -33.02 13.75
CA ALA A 654 -4.83 -31.75 14.36
C ALA A 654 -5.07 -30.56 13.43
N ASN A 655 -5.00 -29.35 14.01
CA ASN A 655 -5.18 -28.09 13.30
C ASN A 655 -6.56 -27.97 12.64
N GLN A 656 -7.62 -28.22 13.41
CA GLN A 656 -9.01 -28.06 12.98
C GLN A 656 -9.71 -26.96 13.76
N SER A 657 -10.49 -26.14 13.07
CA SER A 657 -11.37 -25.16 13.68
C SER A 657 -12.55 -25.82 14.42
N LYS A 658 -13.22 -25.10 15.32
CA LYS A 658 -14.33 -25.66 16.12
C LYS A 658 -15.44 -26.26 15.24
N GLU A 659 -15.78 -25.58 14.14
CA GLU A 659 -16.85 -26.00 13.25
C GLU A 659 -16.45 -27.20 12.38
N GLU A 660 -15.20 -27.25 11.90
CA GLU A 660 -14.67 -28.44 11.20
C GLU A 660 -14.73 -29.69 12.07
N ILE A 661 -14.40 -29.56 13.37
CA ILE A 661 -14.50 -30.67 14.33
C ILE A 661 -15.95 -31.13 14.52
N ARG A 662 -16.89 -30.18 14.63
CA ARG A 662 -18.31 -30.47 14.78
C ARG A 662 -18.84 -31.28 13.59
N ILE A 663 -18.53 -30.83 12.37
CA ILE A 663 -18.95 -31.50 11.13
C ILE A 663 -18.27 -32.85 10.97
N PHE A 664 -16.97 -32.93 11.28
CA PHE A 664 -16.19 -34.16 11.23
C PHE A 664 -16.74 -35.24 12.16
N LYS A 665 -17.04 -34.90 13.42
CA LYS A 665 -17.60 -35.82 14.42
C LYS A 665 -18.99 -36.36 14.03
N LYS A 666 -19.82 -35.57 13.33
CA LYS A 666 -21.11 -36.02 12.80
C LYS A 666 -20.97 -37.06 11.69
N LYS A 667 -19.93 -36.97 10.85
CA LYS A 667 -19.77 -37.81 9.65
C LYS A 667 -18.90 -39.06 9.86
N ILE A 668 -18.47 -39.35 11.08
CA ILE A 668 -17.65 -40.53 11.41
C ILE A 668 -18.52 -41.63 12.05
N PRO A 669 -18.45 -42.89 11.56
CA PRO A 669 -19.14 -44.02 12.18
C PRO A 669 -18.71 -44.25 13.65
N ALA A 670 -19.66 -44.63 14.51
CA ALA A 670 -19.43 -44.82 15.94
C ALA A 670 -18.23 -45.74 16.25
N ARG A 671 -18.08 -46.85 15.51
CA ARG A 671 -16.99 -47.83 15.65
C ARG A 671 -15.57 -47.27 15.56
N TYR A 672 -15.38 -46.10 14.94
CA TYR A 672 -14.06 -45.47 14.77
C TYR A 672 -13.81 -44.30 15.73
N LYS A 673 -14.82 -43.85 16.50
CA LYS A 673 -14.69 -42.66 17.37
C LYS A 673 -13.59 -42.83 18.43
N ASN A 674 -13.45 -44.01 19.03
CA ASN A 674 -12.43 -44.27 20.06
C ASN A 674 -11.01 -44.37 19.49
N LYS A 675 -10.88 -44.62 18.19
CA LYS A 675 -9.59 -44.70 17.47
C LYS A 675 -9.17 -43.37 16.83
N ILE A 676 -10.01 -42.34 16.89
CA ILE A 676 -9.74 -41.03 16.26
C ILE A 676 -9.77 -39.94 17.33
N SER A 677 -8.62 -39.33 17.56
CA SER A 677 -8.47 -38.20 18.49
C SER A 677 -8.33 -36.89 17.71
N VAL A 678 -9.06 -35.86 18.15
CA VAL A 678 -9.14 -34.59 17.43
C VAL A 678 -8.66 -33.45 18.31
N HIS A 679 -7.64 -32.74 17.86
CA HIS A 679 -7.01 -31.63 18.55
C HIS A 679 -7.42 -30.29 17.93
N LEU A 680 -7.92 -29.39 18.77
CA LEU A 680 -8.35 -28.03 18.41
C LEU A 680 -7.18 -27.18 17.91
N LEU A 681 -7.48 -26.31 16.93
CA LEU A 681 -6.61 -25.24 16.48
C LEU A 681 -6.48 -24.17 17.59
N ARG A 682 -5.57 -24.40 18.54
CA ARG A 682 -5.24 -23.42 19.58
C ARG A 682 -3.98 -22.61 19.28
N THR A 683 -2.97 -23.16 18.61
CA THR A 683 -1.65 -22.52 18.47
C THR A 683 -1.02 -22.52 17.08
N LEU A 684 -1.59 -23.17 16.06
CA LEU A 684 -0.89 -23.49 14.78
C LEU A 684 0.39 -24.32 14.95
N ASN A 685 0.65 -24.83 16.16
CA ASN A 685 1.79 -25.69 16.45
C ASN A 685 1.36 -27.16 16.40
N ILE A 686 2.34 -28.04 16.26
CA ILE A 686 2.13 -29.49 16.38
C ILE A 686 1.96 -29.80 17.87
N PRO A 687 0.88 -30.49 18.29
CA PRO A 687 0.62 -30.77 19.69
C PRO A 687 1.74 -31.65 20.28
N SER A 688 2.37 -31.18 21.35
CA SER A 688 3.55 -31.81 21.97
C SER A 688 3.22 -33.01 22.86
N LYS A 689 1.98 -33.13 23.35
CA LYS A 689 1.51 -34.21 24.25
C LYS A 689 0.94 -35.44 23.50
N VAL A 690 1.35 -35.67 22.25
CA VAL A 690 0.84 -36.79 21.45
C VAL A 690 1.86 -37.93 21.42
N SER A 691 1.39 -39.18 21.45
CA SER A 691 2.26 -40.36 21.27
C SER A 691 3.00 -40.29 19.93
N LYS A 692 4.14 -40.97 19.83
CA LYS A 692 4.87 -41.05 18.55
C LYS A 692 3.96 -41.58 17.43
N VAL A 693 4.11 -41.01 16.24
CA VAL A 693 3.33 -41.36 15.04
C VAL A 693 4.23 -41.90 13.94
N ASP A 694 3.74 -42.92 13.23
CA ASP A 694 4.47 -43.62 12.16
C ASP A 694 4.27 -42.95 10.80
N SER A 695 3.18 -42.23 10.64
CA SER A 695 2.87 -41.49 9.42
C SER A 695 2.37 -40.09 9.76
N PHE A 696 2.99 -39.06 9.18
CA PHE A 696 2.56 -37.66 9.31
C PHE A 696 2.11 -37.11 7.96
N ILE A 697 0.88 -36.60 7.89
CA ILE A 697 0.28 -36.11 6.66
C ILE A 697 -0.20 -34.69 6.91
N SER A 698 0.21 -33.73 6.07
CA SER A 698 -0.20 -32.33 6.20
C SER A 698 -0.70 -31.78 4.87
N PHE A 699 -1.74 -30.95 4.94
CA PHE A 699 -2.40 -30.34 3.79
C PHE A 699 -2.26 -28.82 3.82
N ASN A 700 -1.59 -28.25 2.82
CA ASN A 700 -1.38 -26.81 2.60
C ASN A 700 -0.71 -26.02 3.75
N ASP A 701 -0.31 -26.63 4.86
CA ASP A 701 0.21 -25.90 6.04
C ASP A 701 1.53 -25.20 5.80
N LEU A 702 2.43 -25.82 5.04
CA LEU A 702 3.74 -25.23 4.76
C LEU A 702 3.60 -23.84 4.13
N GLY A 703 2.51 -23.59 3.40
CA GLY A 703 2.16 -22.27 2.87
C GLY A 703 1.72 -21.26 3.93
N HIS A 704 1.13 -21.69 5.04
CA HIS A 704 0.48 -20.83 6.04
C HIS A 704 1.24 -20.69 7.37
N VAL A 705 2.18 -21.58 7.68
CA VAL A 705 2.95 -21.53 8.94
C VAL A 705 3.88 -20.32 8.96
N LYS A 706 4.03 -19.69 10.13
CA LYS A 706 4.85 -18.48 10.27
C LYS A 706 6.34 -18.75 10.05
N ASP A 707 6.82 -19.88 10.58
CA ASP A 707 8.19 -20.36 10.44
C ASP A 707 8.15 -21.84 10.03
N VAL A 708 8.53 -22.11 8.79
CA VAL A 708 8.54 -23.47 8.22
C VAL A 708 9.58 -24.36 8.92
N GLN A 709 10.71 -23.81 9.33
CA GLN A 709 11.78 -24.59 9.95
C GLN A 709 11.36 -25.07 11.34
N VAL A 710 10.77 -24.19 12.15
CA VAL A 710 10.24 -24.57 13.47
C VAL A 710 9.16 -25.63 13.33
N PHE A 711 8.27 -25.48 12.35
CA PHE A 711 7.21 -26.46 12.09
C PHE A 711 7.76 -27.85 11.72
N VAL A 712 8.75 -27.92 10.82
CA VAL A 712 9.41 -29.18 10.44
C VAL A 712 10.13 -29.82 11.64
N ARG A 713 10.76 -29.01 12.50
CA ARG A 713 11.39 -29.50 13.74
C ARG A 713 10.37 -30.11 14.69
N ASP A 714 9.23 -29.45 14.89
CA ASP A 714 8.18 -29.97 15.78
C ASP A 714 7.53 -31.24 15.21
N MET A 715 7.40 -31.35 13.87
CA MET A 715 6.97 -32.59 13.22
C MET A 715 7.96 -33.73 13.48
N LYS A 716 9.25 -33.47 13.36
CA LYS A 716 10.29 -34.46 13.67
C LYS A 716 10.19 -34.97 15.11
N LYS A 717 9.81 -34.13 16.07
CA LYS A 717 9.67 -34.55 17.48
C LYS A 717 8.56 -35.58 17.65
N VAL A 718 7.44 -35.46 16.93
CA VAL A 718 6.30 -36.40 17.03
C VAL A 718 6.48 -37.65 16.17
N LEU A 719 7.33 -37.64 15.14
CA LEU A 719 7.59 -38.82 14.30
C LEU A 719 8.37 -39.92 15.04
N SER A 720 7.94 -41.19 14.88
CA SER A 720 8.66 -42.38 15.34
C SER A 720 9.97 -42.60 14.56
N LYS A 721 10.84 -43.50 15.07
CA LYS A 721 12.07 -43.91 14.36
C LYS A 721 11.65 -44.60 13.05
N ASN A 722 12.21 -44.18 11.91
CA ASN A 722 11.78 -44.60 10.56
C ASN A 722 10.35 -44.19 10.15
N GLY A 723 9.68 -43.31 10.90
CA GLY A 723 8.38 -42.77 10.52
C GLY A 723 8.42 -42.05 9.18
N LYS A 724 7.34 -42.12 8.41
CA LYS A 724 7.18 -41.47 7.10
C LYS A 724 6.38 -40.18 7.22
N PHE A 725 6.64 -39.22 6.34
CA PHE A 725 5.85 -38.00 6.26
C PHE A 725 5.51 -37.63 4.81
N CYS A 726 4.40 -36.92 4.63
CA CYS A 726 3.99 -36.33 3.35
C CYS A 726 3.27 -35.00 3.58
N PHE A 727 3.81 -33.94 3.00
CA PHE A 727 3.17 -32.64 2.85
C PHE A 727 2.61 -32.53 1.44
N TYR A 728 1.29 -32.37 1.35
CA TYR A 728 0.60 -32.03 0.13
C TYR A 728 0.29 -30.54 0.11
N VAL A 729 0.83 -29.83 -0.87
CA VAL A 729 0.56 -28.41 -1.06
C VAL A 729 -0.02 -28.21 -2.45
N GLN A 730 -1.18 -27.56 -2.51
CA GLN A 730 -1.84 -27.18 -3.74
C GLN A 730 -2.02 -25.66 -3.77
N HIS A 731 -1.66 -25.05 -4.88
CA HIS A 731 -1.85 -23.63 -5.08
C HIS A 731 -2.08 -23.22 -6.54
N ASN A 732 -2.76 -22.09 -6.72
CA ASN A 732 -3.10 -21.52 -8.02
C ASN A 732 -2.09 -20.43 -8.44
N MET A 733 -2.19 -19.84 -9.64
CA MET A 733 -1.27 -18.77 -10.08
C MET A 733 -1.21 -17.58 -9.10
N VAL A 734 -2.34 -17.18 -8.54
CA VAL A 734 -2.48 -16.05 -7.60
C VAL A 734 -2.17 -16.46 -6.15
N ASN A 735 -1.60 -17.65 -5.92
CA ASN A 735 -1.38 -18.25 -4.59
C ASN A 735 -1.14 -17.24 -3.46
N MET A 736 -2.17 -17.00 -2.63
CA MET A 736 -2.15 -16.01 -1.56
C MET A 736 -1.49 -16.56 -0.27
N THR A 737 -0.84 -17.72 -0.34
CA THR A 737 -0.25 -18.33 0.86
C THR A 737 1.09 -17.69 1.23
N PRO A 738 1.31 -17.38 2.52
CA PRO A 738 2.49 -16.67 2.99
C PRO A 738 3.86 -17.19 2.56
N ASN A 739 4.00 -18.50 2.41
CA ASN A 739 5.27 -19.14 2.05
C ASN A 739 5.23 -19.74 0.65
N ALA A 740 4.34 -19.26 -0.22
CA ALA A 740 4.20 -19.74 -1.60
C ALA A 740 5.55 -19.87 -2.30
N LEU A 741 6.39 -18.82 -2.24
CA LEU A 741 7.72 -18.81 -2.85
C LEU A 741 8.67 -19.83 -2.23
N LEU A 742 8.68 -19.93 -0.90
CA LEU A 742 9.57 -20.86 -0.19
C LEU A 742 9.20 -22.32 -0.53
N VAL A 743 7.90 -22.64 -0.56
CA VAL A 743 7.41 -23.99 -0.85
C VAL A 743 7.60 -24.35 -2.33
N ASP A 744 7.55 -23.38 -3.25
CA ASP A 744 7.80 -23.60 -4.67
C ASP A 744 9.31 -23.80 -4.99
N ASP A 745 10.21 -23.42 -4.08
CA ASP A 745 11.66 -23.57 -4.22
C ASP A 745 12.14 -24.94 -3.72
N LYS A 746 12.32 -25.88 -4.66
CA LYS A 746 12.83 -27.25 -4.39
C LYS A 746 14.12 -27.24 -3.58
N LYS A 747 15.11 -26.41 -3.94
CA LYS A 747 16.44 -26.43 -3.31
C LYS A 747 16.34 -25.98 -1.85
N LYS A 748 15.63 -24.88 -1.57
CA LYS A 748 15.42 -24.38 -0.21
C LYS A 748 14.62 -25.35 0.65
N MET A 749 13.55 -25.94 0.12
CA MET A 749 12.76 -26.92 0.87
C MET A 749 13.57 -28.17 1.20
N VAL A 750 14.29 -28.74 0.23
CA VAL A 750 15.15 -29.91 0.50
C VAL A 750 16.24 -29.57 1.52
N ALA A 751 16.89 -28.41 1.41
CA ALA A 751 17.90 -27.97 2.37
C ALA A 751 17.33 -27.79 3.79
N LEU A 752 16.14 -27.21 3.92
CA LEU A 752 15.47 -26.99 5.21
C LEU A 752 15.17 -28.31 5.93
N PHE A 753 14.68 -29.32 5.20
CA PHE A 753 14.43 -30.65 5.76
C PHE A 753 15.72 -31.42 6.06
N LYS A 754 16.74 -31.32 5.19
CA LYS A 754 18.07 -31.92 5.44
C LYS A 754 18.74 -31.32 6.67
N LYS A 755 18.60 -30.02 6.92
CA LYS A 755 19.12 -29.34 8.12
C LYS A 755 18.56 -29.94 9.41
N GLU A 756 17.33 -30.42 9.39
CA GLU A 756 16.71 -31.12 10.52
C GLU A 756 17.00 -32.65 10.48
N LYS A 757 17.97 -33.12 9.69
CA LYS A 757 18.39 -34.52 9.51
C LYS A 757 17.27 -35.45 9.02
N LEU A 758 16.42 -34.99 8.10
CA LEU A 758 15.36 -35.81 7.49
C LEU A 758 15.73 -36.22 6.06
N LYS A 759 15.44 -37.47 5.68
CA LYS A 759 15.52 -37.90 4.26
C LYS A 759 14.26 -37.39 3.56
N VAL A 760 14.42 -36.58 2.51
CA VAL A 760 13.32 -35.86 1.84
C VAL A 760 13.40 -35.96 0.33
N THR A 761 12.25 -36.14 -0.29
CA THR A 761 12.04 -36.07 -1.74
C THR A 761 11.00 -35.00 -2.04
N TYR A 762 11.25 -34.24 -3.11
CA TYR A 762 10.38 -33.16 -3.56
C TYR A 762 9.88 -33.48 -4.98
N SER A 763 8.55 -33.51 -5.15
CA SER A 763 7.89 -33.74 -6.45
C SER A 763 6.90 -32.61 -6.72
N ARG A 764 7.00 -31.99 -7.91
CA ARG A 764 6.14 -30.89 -8.34
C ARG A 764 5.50 -31.24 -9.68
N LYS A 765 4.19 -31.01 -9.80
CA LYS A 765 3.44 -31.13 -11.07
C LYS A 765 2.71 -29.80 -11.32
N ARG A 766 3.06 -29.14 -12.43
CA ARG A 766 2.45 -27.87 -12.86
C ARG A 766 1.41 -28.15 -13.95
N ARG A 767 0.24 -27.54 -13.85
CA ARG A 767 -0.78 -27.41 -14.90
C ARG A 767 -1.13 -25.91 -15.01
N LEU A 768 -1.68 -25.47 -16.14
CA LEU A 768 -1.89 -24.05 -16.51
C LEU A 768 -2.24 -23.12 -15.32
N PHE A 769 -3.22 -23.49 -14.49
CA PHE A 769 -3.65 -22.68 -13.34
C PHE A 769 -3.43 -23.33 -11.95
N LYS A 770 -2.86 -24.54 -11.88
CA LYS A 770 -2.75 -25.31 -10.62
C LYS A 770 -1.37 -25.97 -10.51
N THR A 771 -0.68 -25.71 -9.41
CA THR A 771 0.55 -26.41 -9.03
C THR A 771 0.27 -27.32 -7.85
N ARG A 772 0.67 -28.59 -7.97
CA ARG A 772 0.62 -29.57 -6.88
C ARG A 772 2.05 -29.96 -6.49
N ILE A 773 2.36 -29.84 -5.21
CA ILE A 773 3.66 -30.16 -4.63
C ILE A 773 3.46 -31.27 -3.59
N PHE A 774 4.31 -32.28 -3.67
CA PHE A 774 4.46 -33.33 -2.66
C PHE A 774 5.87 -33.26 -2.10
N ILE A 775 5.97 -33.06 -0.79
CA ILE A 775 7.23 -33.12 -0.05
C ILE A 775 7.11 -34.28 0.93
N TYR A 776 7.83 -35.36 0.70
CA TYR A 776 7.67 -36.60 1.46
C TYR A 776 9.01 -37.23 1.78
N GLY A 777 9.03 -38.12 2.75
CA GLY A 777 10.28 -38.69 3.22
C GLY A 777 10.15 -39.49 4.50
N ARG A 778 11.29 -39.68 5.17
CA ARG A 778 11.40 -40.42 6.43
C ARG A 778 12.33 -39.71 7.41
N LYS A 779 12.08 -39.93 8.69
CA LYS A 779 12.96 -39.49 9.78
C LYS A 779 14.18 -40.36 9.92
#